data_AF-A0A7C1RLX3-F1
#
_entry.id   AF-A0A7C1RLX3-F1
#
_cell.length_a   1.000
_cell.length_b   1.000
_cell.length_c   1.000
_cell.angle_alpha   90.00
_cell.angle_beta   90.00
_cell.angle_gamma   90.00
#
_symmetry.space_group_name_H-M   'P 1'
#
loop_
_entity.id
_entity.type
_entity.pdbx_description
1 polymer ?
#
loop_
_entity_poly.entity_id
_entity_poly.type
_entity_poly.pdbx_seq_one_letter_code
_entity_poly.pdbx_strand_id
1 'polypeptide(L)'
;DNNGHGTHVAGIAAASGGIKGVAISSGIVAIKVLNSSGSGFSSDIQAAIDWCVDNSSIYNISVISMSLGGGQYNDYCNNDSLAPSINSAVAKNISVIVATGNNGISTQIASPACVENATAVGATDKSDNIASYSNRNNITDLFAPGSNINSTEYLNAPICSEIACSGLYAVASGTSMAAPHVAGAFALVRQFYRLQSSRVLTPSEIQNALNNTGALIDDSSGSGLNFSRIDIYSAVLSFDEIPPNVNLISPADNFITFNTNQTFICNATDALELSNITFYLWNSSSDLINQTTTGISSSFSETSFNVIGLSIDSYTWNCFAFDSNGNSAYAEANFSFNIANISVSLESPVNNTHTNQNQTNLICSTEVSSNFKLINLTFFVWNSSQNLVYNLTKNISGTSNSTIVQYNLSDETSYFWNCRAYNNASQYSFAESNYTITYDATRPNITLINPSNSATYTSNSQQITFTYNITDNFNIANCSLIINKNISLTNSSVTNLSLTQNFTQTFIPGNYNWSVNCTDSANNRKNSSQRIFTVSAPPVVAQSTGGGGGTSASKTYTLNNEQISSGYTKELKKNDKIAFTFFDEKTRPHTLTLNYLGKDFVNITIQSTIIKLVLGIGQSAKLNLTSPSYYNLYVKLENIINKKAKITIQTIHEEIPRPKQQEITGNAVENEINEESENQDENIKERIKFLNLEIKKLKIIIQVFVPAFIVAIVILLLRKRNKKRKTFKSAKQ
;
A
#
# COMPACT_ATOMS: atom_id res chain seq x y z
N ASP A 1 -24.78 24.64 -34.01
CA ASP A 1 -26.24 24.52 -33.85
C ASP A 1 -26.88 25.67 -34.62
N ASN A 2 -27.95 25.45 -35.38
CA ASN A 2 -28.67 26.50 -36.12
C ASN A 2 -30.13 26.65 -35.67
N ASN A 3 -30.45 26.10 -34.50
CA ASN A 3 -31.74 26.27 -33.82
C ASN A 3 -31.53 26.81 -32.39
N GLY A 4 -30.62 26.19 -31.61
CA GLY A 4 -30.32 26.54 -30.21
C GLY A 4 -30.72 25.42 -29.24
N HIS A 5 -31.80 24.69 -29.54
CA HIS A 5 -32.30 23.60 -28.68
C HIS A 5 -31.23 22.56 -28.31
N GLY A 6 -30.41 22.12 -29.26
CA GLY A 6 -29.35 21.15 -29.00
C GLY A 6 -28.26 21.69 -28.06
N THR A 7 -27.93 22.97 -28.19
CA THR A 7 -26.99 23.68 -27.31
C THR A 7 -27.54 23.77 -25.88
N HIS A 8 -28.83 24.07 -25.74
CA HIS A 8 -29.52 24.11 -24.45
C HIS A 8 -29.51 22.74 -23.75
N VAL A 9 -29.87 21.68 -24.46
CA VAL A 9 -29.89 20.29 -23.96
C VAL A 9 -28.48 19.82 -23.57
N ALA A 10 -27.48 20.09 -24.39
CA ALA A 10 -26.08 19.74 -24.10
C ALA A 10 -25.57 20.42 -22.82
N GLY A 11 -25.96 21.68 -22.59
CA GLY A 11 -25.60 22.43 -21.39
C GLY A 11 -26.15 21.81 -20.11
N ILE A 12 -27.40 21.36 -20.12
CA ILE A 12 -28.04 20.70 -18.97
C ILE A 12 -27.28 19.42 -18.61
N ALA A 13 -26.88 18.65 -19.61
CA ALA A 13 -26.18 17.39 -19.39
C ALA A 13 -24.76 17.61 -18.83
N ALA A 14 -23.97 18.55 -19.36
CA ALA A 14 -22.53 18.59 -19.10
C ALA A 14 -21.84 19.96 -19.18
N ALA A 15 -22.55 21.09 -19.02
CA ALA A 15 -21.88 22.40 -18.96
C ALA A 15 -20.87 22.50 -17.81
N SER A 16 -19.73 23.15 -18.07
CA SER A 16 -18.64 23.35 -17.10
C SER A 16 -18.26 24.81 -16.86
N GLY A 17 -19.01 25.75 -17.45
CA GLY A 17 -18.79 27.20 -17.38
C GLY A 17 -19.52 27.87 -16.21
N GLY A 18 -20.13 29.03 -16.48
CA GLY A 18 -20.87 29.82 -15.49
C GLY A 18 -22.16 29.15 -14.98
N ILE A 19 -22.69 28.18 -15.73
CA ILE A 19 -23.62 27.18 -15.23
C ILE A 19 -22.95 25.81 -15.23
N LYS A 20 -23.42 24.92 -14.36
CA LYS A 20 -22.96 23.55 -14.27
C LYS A 20 -24.08 22.61 -14.70
N GLY A 21 -23.80 21.81 -15.72
CA GLY A 21 -24.66 20.68 -16.08
C GLY A 21 -24.51 19.57 -15.05
N VAL A 22 -25.33 18.53 -15.16
CA VAL A 22 -25.32 17.41 -14.20
C VAL A 22 -23.97 16.70 -14.19
N ALA A 23 -23.45 16.31 -15.36
CA ALA A 23 -22.19 15.57 -15.50
C ALA A 23 -21.07 16.45 -16.10
N ILE A 24 -20.65 17.46 -15.32
CA ILE A 24 -19.76 18.58 -15.70
C ILE A 24 -18.49 18.17 -16.50
N SER A 25 -17.91 17.01 -16.21
CA SER A 25 -16.66 16.55 -16.84
C SER A 25 -16.87 15.54 -17.98
N SER A 26 -18.11 15.30 -18.40
CA SER A 26 -18.42 14.38 -19.49
C SER A 26 -18.05 14.97 -20.85
N GLY A 27 -17.51 14.14 -21.74
CA GLY A 27 -17.38 14.49 -23.16
C GLY A 27 -18.76 14.56 -23.83
N ILE A 28 -18.91 15.43 -24.82
CA ILE A 28 -20.14 15.57 -25.61
C ILE A 28 -19.87 15.18 -27.05
N VAL A 29 -20.67 14.27 -27.59
CA VAL A 29 -20.73 13.94 -29.01
C VAL A 29 -22.04 14.48 -29.57
N ALA A 30 -21.97 15.54 -30.39
CA ALA A 30 -23.15 16.19 -30.94
C ALA A 30 -23.49 15.61 -32.33
N ILE A 31 -24.63 14.92 -32.44
CA ILE A 31 -25.14 14.38 -33.71
C ILE A 31 -26.37 15.19 -34.15
N LYS A 32 -26.22 15.97 -35.23
CA LYS A 32 -27.29 16.83 -35.74
C LYS A 32 -28.23 16.02 -36.64
N VAL A 33 -29.44 15.75 -36.15
CA VAL A 33 -30.51 15.04 -36.90
C VAL A 33 -31.74 15.90 -37.17
N LEU A 34 -31.83 17.08 -36.55
CA LEU A 34 -32.93 18.03 -36.74
C LEU A 34 -32.45 19.24 -37.54
N ASN A 35 -33.31 19.80 -38.37
CA ASN A 35 -33.07 20.99 -39.17
C ASN A 35 -33.17 22.28 -38.32
N SER A 36 -33.09 23.46 -38.95
CA SER A 36 -33.17 24.77 -38.27
C SER A 36 -34.50 25.01 -37.55
N SER A 37 -35.57 24.33 -37.96
CA SER A 37 -36.91 24.41 -37.35
C SER A 37 -37.14 23.30 -36.31
N GLY A 38 -36.10 22.57 -35.90
CA GLY A 38 -36.22 21.50 -34.90
C GLY A 38 -36.95 20.24 -35.40
N SER A 39 -37.08 20.06 -36.72
CA SER A 39 -37.76 18.90 -37.33
C SER A 39 -36.77 17.99 -38.07
N GLY A 40 -37.03 16.69 -38.14
CA GLY A 40 -36.18 15.71 -38.83
C GLY A 40 -36.93 14.41 -39.15
N PHE A 41 -36.27 13.52 -39.90
CA PHE A 41 -36.85 12.23 -40.28
C PHE A 41 -36.41 11.13 -39.30
N SER A 42 -37.27 10.15 -39.04
CA SER A 42 -36.92 8.97 -38.24
C SER A 42 -35.72 8.21 -38.82
N SER A 43 -35.52 8.21 -40.14
CA SER A 43 -34.34 7.60 -40.78
C SER A 43 -33.03 8.27 -40.36
N ASP A 44 -33.02 9.59 -40.15
CA ASP A 44 -31.83 10.32 -39.73
C ASP A 44 -31.53 10.03 -38.26
N ILE A 45 -32.57 9.92 -37.43
CA ILE A 45 -32.47 9.53 -36.02
C ILE A 45 -31.94 8.11 -35.90
N GLN A 46 -32.46 7.17 -36.70
CA GLN A 46 -31.99 5.79 -36.75
C GLN A 46 -30.50 5.72 -37.09
N ALA A 47 -30.09 6.38 -38.17
CA ALA A 47 -28.69 6.42 -38.61
C ALA A 47 -27.77 7.04 -37.55
N ALA A 48 -28.25 8.03 -36.80
CA ALA A 48 -27.51 8.63 -35.70
C ALA A 48 -27.31 7.69 -34.50
N ILE A 49 -28.35 6.94 -34.12
CA ILE A 49 -28.23 5.93 -33.06
C ILE A 49 -27.22 4.86 -33.49
N ASP A 50 -27.34 4.34 -34.71
CA ASP A 50 -26.43 3.32 -35.25
C ASP A 50 -24.98 3.85 -35.28
N TRP A 51 -24.78 5.10 -35.69
CA TRP A 51 -23.47 5.74 -35.68
C TRP A 51 -22.89 5.82 -34.26
N CYS A 52 -23.69 6.18 -33.25
CA CYS A 52 -23.26 6.19 -31.85
C CYS A 52 -22.87 4.78 -31.37
N VAL A 53 -23.63 3.77 -31.75
CA VAL A 53 -23.37 2.36 -31.42
C VAL A 53 -22.05 1.87 -32.02
N ASP A 54 -21.77 2.22 -33.27
CA ASP A 54 -20.56 1.80 -33.99
C ASP A 54 -19.31 2.53 -33.51
N ASN A 55 -19.44 3.80 -33.12
CA ASN A 55 -18.32 4.63 -32.67
C ASN A 55 -18.17 4.69 -31.13
N SER A 56 -19.00 3.95 -30.40
CA SER A 56 -19.06 3.94 -28.94
C SER A 56 -17.71 3.67 -28.26
N SER A 57 -16.89 2.77 -28.81
CA SER A 57 -15.57 2.45 -28.25
C SER A 57 -14.53 3.54 -28.51
N ILE A 58 -14.69 4.32 -29.59
CA ILE A 58 -13.75 5.39 -29.98
C ILE A 58 -13.98 6.62 -29.10
N TYR A 59 -15.25 7.00 -28.91
CA TYR A 59 -15.63 8.20 -28.17
C TYR A 59 -16.08 7.91 -26.74
N ASN A 60 -16.03 6.65 -26.29
CA ASN A 60 -16.51 6.20 -24.98
C ASN A 60 -17.98 6.62 -24.74
N ILE A 61 -18.85 6.39 -25.73
CA ILE A 61 -20.27 6.76 -25.67
C ILE A 61 -20.98 5.80 -24.71
N SER A 62 -21.47 6.32 -23.59
CA SER A 62 -22.20 5.57 -22.57
C SER A 62 -23.68 5.92 -22.47
N VAL A 63 -24.08 7.09 -23.00
CA VAL A 63 -25.45 7.59 -22.94
C VAL A 63 -25.79 8.31 -24.26
N ILE A 64 -26.98 8.05 -24.80
CA ILE A 64 -27.60 8.78 -25.89
C ILE A 64 -28.80 9.51 -25.30
N SER A 65 -28.88 10.83 -25.49
CA SER A 65 -30.02 11.65 -25.05
C SER A 65 -30.78 12.17 -26.25
N MET A 66 -32.10 11.96 -26.28
CA MET A 66 -32.99 12.35 -27.37
C MET A 66 -34.15 13.19 -26.82
N SER A 67 -34.00 14.50 -26.92
CA SER A 67 -35.03 15.49 -26.59
C SER A 67 -35.93 15.78 -27.79
N LEU A 68 -36.52 14.74 -28.36
CA LEU A 68 -37.36 14.76 -29.56
C LEU A 68 -38.46 13.69 -29.46
N GLY A 69 -39.49 13.80 -30.29
CA GLY A 69 -40.47 12.73 -30.42
C GLY A 69 -41.66 13.08 -31.30
N GLY A 70 -42.47 12.07 -31.60
CA GLY A 70 -43.69 12.19 -32.39
C GLY A 70 -44.69 11.05 -32.14
N GLY A 71 -45.95 11.27 -32.51
CA GLY A 71 -47.04 10.33 -32.22
C GLY A 71 -47.43 10.29 -30.74
N GLN A 72 -48.44 9.49 -30.41
CA GLN A 72 -48.94 9.29 -29.05
C GLN A 72 -49.31 7.81 -28.86
N TYR A 73 -48.70 7.19 -27.85
CA TYR A 73 -48.79 5.75 -27.60
C TYR A 73 -49.16 5.51 -26.14
N ASN A 74 -50.15 4.65 -25.91
CA ASN A 74 -50.63 4.29 -24.58
C ASN A 74 -49.90 3.09 -23.96
N ASP A 75 -49.08 2.38 -24.74
CA ASP A 75 -48.31 1.19 -24.36
C ASP A 75 -47.01 1.15 -25.17
N TYR A 76 -46.16 0.15 -24.93
CA TYR A 76 -44.86 0.01 -25.59
C TYR A 76 -45.00 -0.07 -27.11
N CYS A 77 -44.23 0.75 -27.82
CA CYS A 77 -44.19 0.84 -29.28
C CYS A 77 -43.02 0.05 -29.88
N ASN A 78 -42.87 -1.22 -29.51
CA ASN A 78 -41.73 -2.06 -29.92
C ASN A 78 -41.67 -2.35 -31.44
N ASN A 79 -42.73 -2.00 -32.19
CA ASN A 79 -42.77 -2.04 -33.65
C ASN A 79 -42.30 -0.72 -34.32
N ASP A 80 -41.89 0.28 -33.54
CA ASP A 80 -41.34 1.53 -34.06
C ASP A 80 -40.06 1.27 -34.88
N SER A 81 -39.88 2.03 -35.96
CA SER A 81 -38.69 1.98 -36.81
C SER A 81 -37.36 2.18 -36.06
N LEU A 82 -37.37 2.91 -34.94
CA LEU A 82 -36.21 3.21 -34.11
C LEU A 82 -35.92 2.11 -33.08
N ALA A 83 -36.87 1.23 -32.78
CA ALA A 83 -36.73 0.22 -31.74
C ALA A 83 -35.51 -0.72 -31.94
N PRO A 84 -35.21 -1.23 -33.16
CA PRO A 84 -34.03 -2.07 -33.39
C PRO A 84 -32.70 -1.37 -33.05
N SER A 85 -32.56 -0.10 -33.41
CA SER A 85 -31.34 0.69 -33.13
C SER A 85 -31.20 1.01 -31.64
N ILE A 86 -32.31 1.36 -30.97
CA ILE A 86 -32.34 1.57 -29.52
C ILE A 86 -31.95 0.29 -28.77
N ASN A 87 -32.54 -0.84 -29.15
CA ASN A 87 -32.21 -2.14 -28.57
C ASN A 87 -30.74 -2.50 -28.76
N SER A 88 -30.17 -2.18 -29.93
CA SER A 88 -28.75 -2.41 -30.23
C SER A 88 -27.83 -1.53 -29.37
N ALA A 89 -28.23 -0.29 -29.08
CA ALA A 89 -27.50 0.59 -28.16
C ALA A 89 -27.51 0.06 -26.73
N VAL A 90 -28.69 -0.29 -26.21
CA VAL A 90 -28.83 -0.83 -24.85
C VAL A 90 -28.09 -2.16 -24.69
N ALA A 91 -28.09 -3.03 -25.71
CA ALA A 91 -27.33 -4.28 -25.70
C ALA A 91 -25.81 -4.06 -25.61
N LYS A 92 -25.29 -2.89 -26.01
CA LYS A 92 -23.88 -2.49 -25.79
C LYS A 92 -23.68 -1.69 -24.49
N ASN A 93 -24.63 -1.74 -23.57
CA ASN A 93 -24.66 -0.92 -22.35
C ASN A 93 -24.56 0.57 -22.67
N ILE A 94 -25.26 1.07 -23.69
CA ILE A 94 -25.43 2.50 -23.94
C ILE A 94 -26.85 2.85 -23.53
N SER A 95 -27.01 3.70 -22.51
CA SER A 95 -28.34 4.10 -22.04
C SER A 95 -28.97 5.07 -23.04
N VAL A 96 -30.25 4.86 -23.39
CA VAL A 96 -30.97 5.71 -24.33
C VAL A 96 -32.07 6.45 -23.58
N ILE A 97 -31.88 7.75 -23.38
CA ILE A 97 -32.75 8.60 -22.55
C ILE A 97 -33.60 9.48 -23.47
N VAL A 98 -34.92 9.42 -23.33
CA VAL A 98 -35.84 10.04 -24.30
C VAL A 98 -36.94 10.84 -23.61
N ALA A 99 -37.21 12.04 -24.10
CA ALA A 99 -38.29 12.90 -23.60
C ALA A 99 -39.69 12.35 -23.96
N THR A 100 -40.64 12.37 -23.03
CA THR A 100 -41.99 11.79 -23.24
C THR A 100 -42.93 12.65 -24.10
N GLY A 101 -42.63 13.93 -24.31
CA GLY A 101 -43.44 14.87 -25.07
C GLY A 101 -44.17 15.91 -24.20
N ASN A 102 -44.72 16.94 -24.85
CA ASN A 102 -45.14 18.21 -24.20
C ASN A 102 -46.63 18.56 -24.40
N ASN A 103 -47.54 17.57 -24.44
CA ASN A 103 -48.98 17.80 -24.68
C ASN A 103 -49.84 17.70 -23.41
N GLY A 104 -49.26 17.41 -22.25
CA GLY A 104 -49.97 17.26 -20.97
C GLY A 104 -50.83 16.01 -20.86
N ILE A 105 -50.60 15.01 -21.72
CA ILE A 105 -51.43 13.81 -21.79
C ILE A 105 -51.02 12.81 -20.71
N SER A 106 -51.97 12.41 -19.86
CA SER A 106 -51.74 11.50 -18.72
C SER A 106 -51.90 10.01 -19.04
N THR A 107 -52.17 9.67 -20.30
CA THR A 107 -52.41 8.29 -20.75
C THR A 107 -51.48 7.83 -21.87
N GLN A 108 -50.65 8.73 -22.43
CA GLN A 108 -49.84 8.46 -23.62
C GLN A 108 -48.52 9.22 -23.59
N ILE A 109 -47.49 8.63 -24.22
CA ILE A 109 -46.17 9.24 -24.46
C ILE A 109 -45.77 9.13 -25.94
N ALA A 110 -44.80 9.94 -26.37
CA ALA A 110 -44.34 9.98 -27.76
C ALA A 110 -43.37 8.84 -28.11
N SER A 111 -43.26 8.51 -29.40
CA SER A 111 -42.11 7.74 -29.92
C SER A 111 -40.89 8.67 -30.06
N PRO A 112 -39.65 8.20 -29.76
CA PRO A 112 -39.32 6.82 -29.36
C PRO A 112 -39.32 6.57 -27.84
N ALA A 113 -39.86 7.48 -27.01
CA ALA A 113 -39.90 7.26 -25.56
C ALA A 113 -40.76 6.04 -25.18
N CYS A 114 -41.76 5.67 -25.99
CA CYS A 114 -42.54 4.45 -25.80
C CYS A 114 -41.80 3.14 -26.14
N VAL A 115 -40.56 3.17 -26.61
CA VAL A 115 -39.79 1.94 -26.87
C VAL A 115 -39.32 1.36 -25.55
N GLU A 116 -39.56 0.06 -25.30
CA GLU A 116 -39.35 -0.56 -23.98
C GLU A 116 -37.93 -0.46 -23.42
N ASN A 117 -36.90 -0.50 -24.27
CA ASN A 117 -35.51 -0.36 -23.83
C ASN A 117 -35.04 1.10 -23.78
N ALA A 118 -35.87 2.08 -24.16
CA ALA A 118 -35.57 3.48 -23.91
C ALA A 118 -36.02 3.85 -22.49
N THR A 119 -35.28 4.74 -21.84
CA THR A 119 -35.69 5.35 -20.58
C THR A 119 -36.54 6.59 -20.89
N ALA A 120 -37.84 6.49 -20.66
CA ALA A 120 -38.82 7.56 -20.87
C ALA A 120 -38.80 8.58 -19.72
N VAL A 121 -38.56 9.85 -20.05
CA VAL A 121 -38.37 10.92 -19.06
C VAL A 121 -39.46 12.00 -19.15
N GLY A 122 -40.23 12.10 -18.07
CA GLY A 122 -41.19 13.19 -17.81
C GLY A 122 -40.56 14.40 -17.11
N ALA A 123 -41.32 15.49 -17.01
CA ALA A 123 -40.86 16.76 -16.44
C ALA A 123 -41.58 17.13 -15.15
N THR A 124 -40.82 17.61 -14.15
CA THR A 124 -41.34 18.33 -12.99
C THR A 124 -41.07 19.83 -13.05
N ASP A 125 -41.79 20.58 -12.22
CA ASP A 125 -41.47 21.97 -11.90
C ASP A 125 -40.61 22.10 -10.62
N LYS A 126 -40.34 23.34 -10.22
CA LYS A 126 -39.48 23.65 -9.06
C LYS A 126 -40.11 23.24 -7.72
N SER A 127 -41.41 22.99 -7.69
CA SER A 127 -42.14 22.57 -6.49
C SER A 127 -42.34 21.04 -6.46
N ASP A 128 -41.62 20.30 -7.31
CA ASP A 128 -41.75 18.85 -7.49
C ASP A 128 -43.18 18.41 -7.88
N ASN A 129 -43.94 19.30 -8.55
CA ASN A 129 -45.17 18.88 -9.23
C ASN A 129 -44.84 18.42 -10.65
N ILE A 130 -45.67 17.53 -11.20
CA ILE A 130 -45.63 17.22 -12.62
C ILE A 130 -45.89 18.50 -13.43
N ALA A 131 -45.01 18.79 -14.38
CA ALA A 131 -45.19 19.93 -15.25
C ALA A 131 -46.45 19.76 -16.09
N SER A 132 -47.27 20.80 -16.23
CA SER A 132 -48.60 20.72 -16.87
C SER A 132 -48.58 20.24 -18.32
N TYR A 133 -47.44 20.38 -19.00
CA TYR A 133 -47.23 19.90 -20.37
C TYR A 133 -46.66 18.47 -20.43
N SER A 134 -46.22 17.86 -19.33
CA SER A 134 -45.54 16.57 -19.39
C SER A 134 -46.50 15.45 -19.77
N ASN A 135 -46.24 14.82 -20.92
CA ASN A 135 -46.86 13.54 -21.27
C ASN A 135 -46.35 12.45 -20.33
N ARG A 136 -47.22 11.50 -19.97
CA ARG A 136 -46.90 10.38 -19.09
C ARG A 136 -47.96 9.28 -19.15
N ASN A 137 -47.58 8.08 -18.73
CA ASN A 137 -48.43 6.92 -18.51
C ASN A 137 -47.66 5.86 -17.69
N ASN A 138 -48.18 4.65 -17.61
CA ASN A 138 -47.60 3.52 -16.85
C ASN A 138 -46.25 3.02 -17.37
N ILE A 139 -45.81 3.42 -18.57
CA ILE A 139 -44.49 3.08 -19.13
C ILE A 139 -43.52 4.27 -19.09
N THR A 140 -43.85 5.33 -18.34
CA THR A 140 -42.91 6.42 -18.07
C THR A 140 -41.99 6.05 -16.91
N ASP A 141 -40.68 6.07 -17.13
CA ASP A 141 -39.72 5.50 -16.17
C ASP A 141 -39.30 6.48 -15.07
N LEU A 142 -38.94 7.71 -15.45
CA LEU A 142 -38.31 8.68 -14.55
C LEU A 142 -38.83 10.09 -14.81
N PHE A 143 -38.73 10.94 -13.79
CA PHE A 143 -38.98 12.37 -13.89
C PHE A 143 -37.73 13.16 -13.52
N ALA A 144 -37.59 14.34 -14.10
CA ALA A 144 -36.54 15.29 -13.74
C ALA A 144 -37.03 16.74 -13.93
N PRO A 145 -36.33 17.74 -13.37
CA PRO A 145 -36.68 19.14 -13.57
C PRO A 145 -36.72 19.50 -15.06
N GLY A 146 -37.87 19.97 -15.53
CA GLY A 146 -38.08 20.36 -16.93
C GLY A 146 -38.63 21.77 -17.12
N SER A 147 -39.10 22.44 -16.06
CA SER A 147 -39.70 23.78 -16.17
C SER A 147 -38.72 24.89 -15.79
N ASN A 148 -38.66 25.93 -16.62
CA ASN A 148 -37.84 27.13 -16.44
C ASN A 148 -36.36 26.80 -16.19
N ILE A 149 -35.80 25.89 -16.99
CA ILE A 149 -34.42 25.45 -16.88
C ILE A 149 -33.51 26.44 -17.61
N ASN A 150 -32.62 27.07 -16.86
CA ASN A 150 -31.57 27.93 -17.41
C ASN A 150 -30.40 27.06 -17.92
N SER A 151 -30.05 27.16 -19.18
CA SER A 151 -28.94 26.42 -19.79
C SER A 151 -28.12 27.25 -20.76
N THR A 152 -27.04 26.68 -21.31
CA THR A 152 -26.16 27.31 -22.28
C THR A 152 -26.88 27.60 -23.58
N GLU A 153 -26.57 28.75 -24.17
CA GLU A 153 -27.03 29.12 -25.50
C GLU A 153 -25.94 29.98 -26.19
N TYR A 154 -26.01 30.12 -27.52
CA TYR A 154 -25.16 31.07 -28.24
C TYR A 154 -25.86 32.41 -28.47
N LEU A 155 -25.06 33.47 -28.63
CA LEU A 155 -25.60 34.82 -28.87
C LEU A 155 -26.50 34.84 -30.11
N ASN A 156 -27.72 35.36 -29.95
CA ASN A 156 -28.73 35.47 -31.01
C ASN A 156 -29.17 34.11 -31.59
N ALA A 157 -29.19 33.05 -30.78
CA ALA A 157 -29.76 31.78 -31.20
C ALA A 157 -31.22 31.97 -31.68
N PRO A 158 -31.65 31.31 -32.77
CA PRO A 158 -33.01 31.41 -33.29
C PRO A 158 -34.08 31.12 -32.23
N ILE A 159 -33.84 30.16 -31.33
CA ILE A 159 -34.78 29.86 -30.24
C ILE A 159 -35.08 31.06 -29.33
N CYS A 160 -34.21 32.07 -29.27
CA CYS A 160 -34.40 33.29 -28.48
C CYS A 160 -35.56 34.17 -28.96
N SER A 161 -36.18 33.89 -30.12
CA SER A 161 -37.46 34.50 -30.49
C SER A 161 -38.65 33.90 -29.74
N GLU A 162 -38.49 32.72 -29.15
CA GLU A 162 -39.55 31.94 -28.51
C GLU A 162 -39.39 31.87 -26.99
N ILE A 163 -38.17 32.06 -26.49
CA ILE A 163 -37.84 31.96 -25.06
C ILE A 163 -36.98 33.14 -24.57
N ALA A 164 -36.90 33.30 -23.25
CA ALA A 164 -36.06 34.32 -22.64
C ALA A 164 -34.57 33.93 -22.73
N CYS A 165 -33.79 34.70 -23.48
CA CYS A 165 -32.34 34.58 -23.55
C CYS A 165 -31.65 35.77 -22.86
N SER A 166 -30.53 35.49 -22.19
CA SER A 166 -29.65 36.48 -21.57
C SER A 166 -28.19 36.13 -21.79
N GLY A 167 -27.53 36.83 -22.72
CA GLY A 167 -26.14 36.58 -23.08
C GLY A 167 -25.94 35.18 -23.68
N LEU A 168 -25.12 34.35 -23.02
CA LEU A 168 -24.79 32.98 -23.42
C LEU A 168 -25.69 31.92 -22.75
N TYR A 169 -26.88 32.34 -22.30
CA TYR A 169 -27.80 31.49 -21.57
C TYR A 169 -29.25 31.71 -22.02
N ALA A 170 -30.08 30.68 -21.88
CA ALA A 170 -31.50 30.76 -22.15
C ALA A 170 -32.32 29.92 -21.16
N VAL A 171 -33.54 30.37 -20.87
CA VAL A 171 -34.49 29.68 -19.98
C VAL A 171 -35.58 29.01 -20.82
N ALA A 172 -35.67 27.69 -20.77
CA ALA A 172 -36.67 26.91 -21.52
C ALA A 172 -37.45 25.95 -20.62
N SER A 173 -38.63 25.53 -21.08
CA SER A 173 -39.45 24.52 -20.41
C SER A 173 -39.80 23.38 -21.36
N GLY A 174 -39.73 22.14 -20.88
CA GLY A 174 -40.09 20.95 -21.64
C GLY A 174 -39.55 19.66 -21.05
N THR A 175 -40.15 18.53 -21.40
CA THR A 175 -39.56 17.18 -21.18
C THR A 175 -38.19 17.06 -21.88
N SER A 176 -38.00 17.83 -22.95
CA SER A 176 -36.71 18.06 -23.60
C SER A 176 -35.59 18.57 -22.67
N MET A 177 -35.93 19.28 -21.59
CA MET A 177 -34.98 19.78 -20.59
C MET A 177 -34.84 18.80 -19.43
N ALA A 178 -35.85 17.96 -19.17
CA ALA A 178 -35.78 16.90 -18.16
C ALA A 178 -34.88 15.73 -18.61
N ALA A 179 -35.02 15.26 -19.86
CA ALA A 179 -34.22 14.17 -20.42
C ALA A 179 -32.69 14.34 -20.25
N PRO A 180 -32.07 15.49 -20.55
CA PRO A 180 -30.62 15.67 -20.35
C PRO A 180 -30.18 15.70 -18.88
N HIS A 181 -31.05 16.03 -17.92
CA HIS A 181 -30.72 15.84 -16.49
C HIS A 181 -30.52 14.36 -16.19
N VAL A 182 -31.45 13.51 -16.65
CA VAL A 182 -31.37 12.06 -16.50
C VAL A 182 -30.17 11.49 -17.26
N ALA A 183 -29.88 11.98 -18.46
CA ALA A 183 -28.69 11.57 -19.21
C ALA A 183 -27.39 11.84 -18.45
N GLY A 184 -27.27 13.02 -17.83
CA GLY A 184 -26.15 13.33 -16.94
C GLY A 184 -26.11 12.44 -15.69
N ALA A 185 -27.27 12.17 -15.07
CA ALA A 185 -27.37 11.27 -13.92
C ALA A 185 -26.85 9.86 -14.25
N PHE A 186 -27.26 9.31 -15.39
CA PHE A 186 -26.77 8.01 -15.86
C PHE A 186 -25.26 7.98 -16.06
N ALA A 187 -24.67 9.05 -16.59
CA ALA A 187 -23.22 9.16 -16.75
C ALA A 187 -22.50 9.19 -15.40
N LEU A 188 -23.00 9.97 -14.43
CA LEU A 188 -22.42 10.08 -13.08
C LEU A 188 -22.48 8.77 -12.30
N VAL A 189 -23.66 8.15 -12.21
CA VAL A 189 -23.85 6.88 -11.49
C VAL A 189 -22.94 5.80 -12.07
N ARG A 190 -22.87 5.68 -13.41
CA ARG A 190 -21.96 4.75 -14.08
C ARG A 190 -20.49 5.05 -13.77
N GLN A 191 -20.08 6.32 -13.77
CA GLN A 191 -18.71 6.71 -13.49
C GLN A 191 -18.30 6.32 -12.07
N PHE A 192 -19.11 6.71 -11.08
CA PHE A 192 -18.87 6.42 -9.66
C PHE A 192 -18.56 4.94 -9.47
N TYR A 193 -19.44 4.09 -9.98
CA TYR A 193 -19.30 2.65 -9.84
C TYR A 193 -18.11 2.02 -10.50
N ARG A 194 -17.81 2.48 -11.71
CA ARG A 194 -16.65 2.00 -12.43
C ARG A 194 -15.38 2.32 -11.64
N LEU A 195 -15.34 3.45 -10.93
CA LEU A 195 -14.20 3.81 -10.09
C LEU A 195 -14.12 2.98 -8.82
N GLN A 196 -15.25 2.65 -8.17
CA GLN A 196 -15.27 1.85 -6.94
C GLN A 196 -15.01 0.36 -7.18
N SER A 197 -15.65 -0.23 -8.19
CA SER A 197 -15.73 -1.69 -8.36
C SER A 197 -15.09 -2.22 -9.65
N SER A 198 -14.59 -1.34 -10.52
CA SER A 198 -14.20 -1.67 -11.90
C SER A 198 -15.32 -2.30 -12.75
N ARG A 199 -16.58 -2.29 -12.27
CA ARG A 199 -17.76 -2.82 -12.96
C ARG A 199 -18.41 -1.73 -13.81
N VAL A 200 -18.99 -2.14 -14.94
CA VAL A 200 -19.83 -1.29 -15.78
C VAL A 200 -21.28 -1.66 -15.53
N LEU A 201 -22.07 -0.72 -15.01
CA LEU A 201 -23.51 -0.90 -14.83
C LEU A 201 -24.23 -0.95 -16.18
N THR A 202 -25.26 -1.80 -16.24
CA THR A 202 -26.23 -1.84 -17.34
C THR A 202 -27.22 -0.66 -17.24
N PRO A 203 -27.87 -0.26 -18.34
CA PRO A 203 -28.91 0.78 -18.30
C PRO A 203 -30.03 0.48 -17.31
N SER A 204 -30.50 -0.76 -17.23
CA SER A 204 -31.58 -1.16 -16.31
C SER A 204 -31.18 -1.05 -14.84
N GLU A 205 -29.94 -1.41 -14.46
CA GLU A 205 -29.47 -1.24 -13.08
C GLU A 205 -29.46 0.23 -12.64
N ILE A 206 -29.00 1.12 -13.52
CA ILE A 206 -28.97 2.57 -13.26
C ILE A 206 -30.39 3.12 -13.16
N GLN A 207 -31.27 2.74 -14.10
CA GLN A 207 -32.67 3.16 -14.10
C GLN A 207 -33.39 2.72 -12.82
N ASN A 208 -33.22 1.46 -12.42
CA ASN A 208 -33.86 0.91 -11.23
C ASN A 208 -33.40 1.63 -9.96
N ALA A 209 -32.11 1.94 -9.83
CA ALA A 209 -31.63 2.71 -8.69
C ALA A 209 -32.24 4.11 -8.65
N LEU A 210 -32.18 4.85 -9.76
CA LEU A 210 -32.77 6.19 -9.86
C LEU A 210 -34.29 6.18 -9.59
N ASN A 211 -35.00 5.11 -9.99
CA ASN A 211 -36.42 4.97 -9.74
C ASN A 211 -36.71 4.65 -8.26
N ASN A 212 -35.98 3.70 -7.67
CA ASN A 212 -36.20 3.24 -6.29
C ASN A 212 -35.81 4.27 -5.24
N THR A 213 -34.84 5.15 -5.54
CA THR A 213 -34.31 6.14 -4.59
C THR A 213 -34.77 7.56 -4.86
N GLY A 214 -35.42 7.81 -6.00
CA GLY A 214 -35.88 9.15 -6.35
C GLY A 214 -37.03 9.63 -5.48
N ALA A 215 -37.26 10.94 -5.50
CA ALA A 215 -38.35 11.56 -4.77
C ALA A 215 -39.70 11.14 -5.38
N LEU A 216 -40.61 10.64 -4.53
CA LEU A 216 -41.93 10.21 -4.96
C LEU A 216 -42.77 11.40 -5.41
N ILE A 217 -43.27 11.34 -6.65
CA ILE A 217 -44.18 12.31 -7.24
C ILE A 217 -45.55 11.65 -7.36
N ASP A 218 -46.50 12.12 -6.56
CA ASP A 218 -47.90 11.68 -6.59
C ASP A 218 -48.64 12.34 -7.75
N ASP A 219 -49.19 11.51 -8.65
CA ASP A 219 -50.02 11.94 -9.77
C ASP A 219 -51.39 11.26 -9.76
N SER A 220 -51.91 10.99 -8.56
CA SER A 220 -53.27 10.48 -8.33
C SER A 220 -54.37 11.31 -9.02
N SER A 221 -54.16 12.62 -9.17
CA SER A 221 -55.11 13.53 -9.84
C SER A 221 -55.03 13.54 -11.37
N GLY A 222 -53.99 12.95 -11.96
CA GLY A 222 -53.72 12.95 -13.39
C GLY A 222 -53.82 11.57 -14.03
N SER A 223 -52.73 10.80 -13.96
CA SER A 223 -52.66 9.42 -14.49
C SER A 223 -53.13 8.37 -13.49
N GLY A 224 -53.26 8.71 -12.20
CA GLY A 224 -53.56 7.75 -11.14
C GLY A 224 -52.35 6.93 -10.70
N LEU A 225 -51.13 7.36 -11.08
CA LEU A 225 -49.87 6.68 -10.81
C LEU A 225 -48.96 7.52 -9.93
N ASN A 226 -47.91 6.88 -9.41
CA ASN A 226 -46.80 7.58 -8.77
C ASN A 226 -45.56 7.42 -9.64
N PHE A 227 -44.73 8.44 -9.66
CA PHE A 227 -43.47 8.45 -10.41
C PHE A 227 -42.31 8.82 -9.51
N SER A 228 -41.09 8.59 -10.01
CA SER A 228 -39.87 8.92 -9.29
C SER A 228 -39.14 10.06 -9.98
N ARG A 229 -38.98 11.19 -9.27
CA ARG A 229 -38.07 12.25 -9.71
C ARG A 229 -36.66 11.88 -9.27
N ILE A 230 -35.72 11.87 -10.22
CA ILE A 230 -34.35 11.40 -9.96
C ILE A 230 -33.69 12.10 -8.75
N ASP A 231 -33.09 11.29 -7.90
CA ASP A 231 -32.15 11.72 -6.86
C ASP A 231 -30.83 10.96 -7.06
N ILE A 232 -29.83 11.70 -7.55
CA ILE A 232 -28.54 11.13 -7.93
C ILE A 232 -27.75 10.72 -6.67
N TYR A 233 -27.86 11.48 -5.59
CA TYR A 233 -27.12 11.20 -4.36
C TYR A 233 -27.62 9.91 -3.74
N SER A 234 -28.94 9.80 -3.54
CA SER A 234 -29.57 8.61 -3.00
C SER A 234 -29.35 7.39 -3.90
N ALA A 235 -29.35 7.56 -5.23
CA ALA A 235 -29.03 6.47 -6.15
C ALA A 235 -27.60 5.96 -5.97
N VAL A 236 -26.61 6.86 -5.86
CA VAL A 236 -25.21 6.48 -5.62
C VAL A 236 -25.05 5.78 -4.26
N LEU A 237 -25.69 6.29 -3.20
CA LEU A 237 -25.66 5.69 -1.86
C LEU A 237 -26.24 4.28 -1.83
N SER A 238 -27.34 4.01 -2.56
CA SER A 238 -28.04 2.71 -2.55
C SER A 238 -27.18 1.52 -2.98
N PHE A 239 -26.01 1.82 -3.48
CA PHE A 239 -25.09 0.93 -4.10
C PHE A 239 -23.75 0.83 -3.38
N ASP A 240 -23.61 1.56 -2.27
CA ASP A 240 -22.50 1.36 -1.39
C ASP A 240 -22.65 0.04 -0.65
N GLU A 241 -21.74 -0.89 -0.93
CA GLU A 241 -21.65 -2.19 -0.26
C GLU A 241 -20.39 -2.26 0.60
N ILE A 242 -19.60 -1.18 0.67
CA ILE A 242 -18.29 -1.17 1.35
C ILE A 242 -18.50 -0.70 2.78
N PRO A 243 -18.21 -1.52 3.79
CA PRO A 243 -18.27 -1.07 5.18
C PRO A 243 -17.22 0.02 5.47
N PRO A 244 -17.48 0.90 6.44
CA PRO A 244 -16.52 1.90 6.87
C PRO A 244 -15.26 1.24 7.44
N ASN A 245 -14.12 1.93 7.35
CA ASN A 245 -12.88 1.53 7.99
C ASN A 245 -12.73 2.26 9.33
N VAL A 246 -12.49 1.51 10.42
CA VAL A 246 -12.40 2.03 11.79
C VAL A 246 -11.03 1.75 12.39
N ASN A 247 -10.38 2.77 12.96
CA ASN A 247 -9.11 2.63 13.68
C ASN A 247 -9.21 3.11 15.13
N LEU A 248 -8.57 2.36 16.03
CA LEU A 248 -8.43 2.72 17.44
C LEU A 248 -7.13 3.53 17.63
N ILE A 249 -7.21 4.68 18.30
CA ILE A 249 -6.09 5.62 18.44
C ILE A 249 -5.57 5.64 19.88
N SER A 250 -6.46 5.85 20.84
CA SER A 250 -6.09 6.00 22.25
C SER A 250 -7.20 5.47 23.17
N PRO A 251 -6.88 4.86 24.32
CA PRO A 251 -5.55 4.45 24.76
C PRO A 251 -4.96 3.35 23.85
N ALA A 252 -3.63 3.33 23.68
CA ALA A 252 -2.96 2.31 22.85
C ALA A 252 -3.19 0.88 23.39
N ASP A 253 -3.05 -0.12 22.53
CA ASP A 253 -3.17 -1.53 22.95
C ASP A 253 -2.10 -1.91 23.99
N ASN A 254 -2.51 -2.71 24.97
CA ASN A 254 -1.74 -3.13 26.16
C ASN A 254 -1.24 -1.96 27.03
N PHE A 255 -1.91 -0.81 27.00
CA PHE A 255 -1.56 0.35 27.82
C PHE A 255 -1.79 0.10 29.32
N ILE A 256 -0.94 0.64 30.19
CA ILE A 256 -1.10 0.59 31.65
C ILE A 256 -1.20 2.01 32.19
N THR A 257 -2.20 2.28 33.02
CA THR A 257 -2.47 3.60 33.59
C THR A 257 -2.89 3.52 35.05
N PHE A 258 -2.65 4.62 35.78
CA PHE A 258 -3.14 4.83 37.14
C PHE A 258 -4.36 5.77 37.18
N ASN A 259 -4.68 6.42 36.06
CA ASN A 259 -5.77 7.36 35.97
C ASN A 259 -7.07 6.60 35.74
N THR A 260 -8.01 6.73 36.67
CA THR A 260 -9.33 6.08 36.57
C THR A 260 -10.27 6.78 35.58
N ASN A 261 -9.89 7.97 35.10
CA ASN A 261 -10.59 8.68 34.05
C ASN A 261 -9.83 8.52 32.74
N GLN A 262 -10.45 7.89 31.75
CA GLN A 262 -9.84 7.59 30.47
C GLN A 262 -10.61 8.26 29.33
N THR A 263 -9.86 8.77 28.35
CA THR A 263 -10.38 9.30 27.10
C THR A 263 -10.03 8.31 25.99
N PHE A 264 -11.07 7.84 25.31
CA PHE A 264 -10.98 6.93 24.19
C PHE A 264 -11.14 7.70 22.90
N ILE A 265 -10.26 7.46 21.93
CA ILE A 265 -10.27 8.12 20.64
C ILE A 265 -10.20 7.05 19.56
N CYS A 266 -11.13 7.09 18.63
CA CYS A 266 -11.13 6.28 17.43
C CYS A 266 -11.53 7.13 16.23
N ASN A 267 -11.09 6.75 15.05
CA ASN A 267 -11.53 7.35 13.81
C ASN A 267 -12.24 6.33 12.93
N ALA A 268 -13.12 6.83 12.06
CA ALA A 268 -13.68 6.07 10.98
C ALA A 268 -13.59 6.84 9.67
N THR A 269 -13.49 6.11 8.57
CA THR A 269 -13.51 6.62 7.20
C THR A 269 -14.50 5.83 6.37
N ASP A 270 -15.15 6.51 5.45
CA ASP A 270 -15.99 5.92 4.41
C ASP A 270 -15.83 6.68 3.08
N ALA A 271 -16.04 6.00 1.95
CA ALA A 271 -15.90 6.62 0.64
C ALA A 271 -17.01 7.64 0.35
N LEU A 272 -18.17 7.48 0.98
CA LEU A 272 -19.33 8.33 0.83
C LEU A 272 -19.57 9.12 2.12
N GLU A 273 -20.29 8.55 3.07
CA GLU A 273 -20.72 9.27 4.27
C GLU A 273 -20.97 8.32 5.43
N LEU A 274 -20.36 8.63 6.58
CA LEU A 274 -20.60 7.96 7.86
C LEU A 274 -21.92 8.44 8.48
N SER A 275 -22.66 7.52 9.10
CA SER A 275 -23.87 7.83 9.87
C SER A 275 -23.61 7.98 11.36
N ASN A 276 -22.83 7.08 11.96
CA ASN A 276 -22.52 7.12 13.39
C ASN A 276 -21.32 6.23 13.76
N ILE A 277 -20.73 6.50 14.93
CA ILE A 277 -19.75 5.64 15.59
C ILE A 277 -20.26 5.32 16.99
N THR A 278 -20.19 4.04 17.36
CA THR A 278 -20.51 3.53 18.69
C THR A 278 -19.26 3.01 19.38
N PHE A 279 -18.92 3.58 20.53
CA PHE A 279 -17.87 3.12 21.42
C PHE A 279 -18.37 2.01 22.34
N TYR A 280 -17.53 0.99 22.55
CA TYR A 280 -17.77 -0.10 23.48
C TYR A 280 -16.57 -0.30 24.42
N LEU A 281 -16.85 -0.54 25.70
CA LEU A 281 -15.86 -0.84 26.73
C LEU A 281 -16.33 -2.03 27.57
N TRP A 282 -15.46 -3.02 27.75
CA TRP A 282 -15.69 -4.21 28.57
C TRP A 282 -14.63 -4.36 29.65
N ASN A 283 -14.97 -4.97 30.78
CA ASN A 283 -14.03 -5.32 31.85
C ASN A 283 -13.43 -6.74 31.65
N SER A 284 -12.62 -7.21 32.59
CA SER A 284 -11.98 -8.54 32.55
C SER A 284 -12.96 -9.71 32.63
N SER A 285 -14.16 -9.46 33.18
CA SER A 285 -15.26 -10.43 33.25
C SER A 285 -16.13 -10.42 31.98
N SER A 286 -15.76 -9.63 30.96
CA SER A 286 -16.52 -9.40 29.72
C SER A 286 -17.86 -8.69 29.92
N ASP A 287 -18.07 -8.02 31.06
CA ASP A 287 -19.24 -7.16 31.27
C ASP A 287 -19.08 -5.86 30.49
N LEU A 288 -20.16 -5.42 29.84
CA LEU A 288 -20.21 -4.14 29.14
C LEU A 288 -20.29 -2.99 30.14
N ILE A 289 -19.24 -2.18 30.19
CA ILE A 289 -19.08 -1.04 31.10
C ILE A 289 -19.59 0.25 30.47
N ASN A 290 -19.38 0.43 29.17
CA ASN A 290 -19.86 1.61 28.45
C ASN A 290 -20.25 1.26 27.02
N GLN A 291 -21.36 1.84 26.57
CA GLN A 291 -21.77 1.89 25.18
C GLN A 291 -22.30 3.30 24.88
N THR A 292 -21.62 4.03 23.98
CA THR A 292 -21.99 5.40 23.64
C THR A 292 -21.95 5.59 22.14
N THR A 293 -23.01 6.15 21.54
CA THR A 293 -23.11 6.39 20.10
C THR A 293 -23.09 7.90 19.81
N THR A 294 -22.34 8.28 18.78
CA THR A 294 -22.24 9.65 18.27
C THR A 294 -22.65 9.68 16.81
N GLY A 295 -23.58 10.56 16.44
CA GLY A 295 -24.00 10.78 15.05
C GLY A 295 -22.95 11.56 14.25
N ILE A 296 -22.76 11.19 12.99
CA ILE A 296 -21.77 11.74 12.06
C ILE A 296 -22.48 12.03 10.73
N SER A 297 -21.97 13.02 10.00
CA SER A 297 -22.46 13.39 8.67
C SER A 297 -21.28 13.86 7.80
N SER A 298 -20.26 13.01 7.70
CA SER A 298 -19.00 13.25 6.99
C SER A 298 -18.36 11.93 6.55
N SER A 299 -17.48 11.98 5.55
CA SER A 299 -16.73 10.80 5.07
C SER A 299 -15.58 10.39 6.00
N PHE A 300 -15.20 11.26 6.94
CA PHE A 300 -14.20 10.99 7.98
C PHE A 300 -14.65 11.58 9.30
N SER A 301 -14.40 10.87 10.39
CA SER A 301 -14.62 11.38 11.74
C SER A 301 -13.60 10.81 12.70
N GLU A 302 -13.03 11.66 13.54
CA GLU A 302 -12.33 11.27 14.75
C GLU A 302 -13.20 11.64 15.96
N THR A 303 -13.57 10.65 16.77
CA THR A 303 -14.49 10.84 17.89
C THR A 303 -13.80 10.52 19.21
N SER A 304 -14.04 11.34 20.23
CA SER A 304 -13.56 11.13 21.59
C SER A 304 -14.69 10.76 22.55
N PHE A 305 -14.44 9.78 23.41
CA PHE A 305 -15.36 9.29 24.43
C PHE A 305 -14.68 9.33 25.80
N ASN A 306 -15.29 9.98 26.78
CA ASN A 306 -14.72 10.12 28.12
C ASN A 306 -15.43 9.19 29.10
N VAL A 307 -14.68 8.33 29.77
CA VAL A 307 -15.19 7.44 30.83
C VAL A 307 -14.47 7.79 32.12
N ILE A 308 -15.24 8.04 33.17
CA ILE A 308 -14.72 8.46 34.48
C ILE A 308 -14.93 7.37 35.54
N GLY A 309 -14.02 7.29 36.50
CA GLY A 309 -14.19 6.45 37.69
C GLY A 309 -14.07 4.95 37.45
N LEU A 310 -13.30 4.52 36.45
CA LEU A 310 -13.02 3.11 36.22
C LEU A 310 -12.26 2.48 37.40
N SER A 311 -12.65 1.26 37.80
CA SER A 311 -12.00 0.49 38.87
C SER A 311 -10.66 -0.11 38.43
N ILE A 312 -9.85 -0.56 39.39
CA ILE A 312 -8.65 -1.37 39.14
C ILE A 312 -9.10 -2.68 38.50
N ASP A 313 -8.86 -2.82 37.21
CA ASP A 313 -9.22 -3.98 36.39
C ASP A 313 -8.46 -3.93 35.04
N SER A 314 -8.55 -5.02 34.29
CA SER A 314 -8.24 -5.06 32.87
C SER A 314 -9.48 -4.72 32.06
N TYR A 315 -9.32 -3.93 31.01
CA TYR A 315 -10.40 -3.53 30.11
C TYR A 315 -10.04 -3.83 28.66
N THR A 316 -11.08 -4.06 27.87
CA THR A 316 -10.99 -4.13 26.41
C THR A 316 -11.97 -3.15 25.80
N TRP A 317 -11.63 -2.56 24.65
CA TRP A 317 -12.48 -1.57 24.01
C TRP A 317 -12.38 -1.63 22.49
N ASN A 318 -13.43 -1.15 21.82
CA ASN A 318 -13.50 -1.05 20.37
C ASN A 318 -14.50 0.06 19.96
N CYS A 319 -14.46 0.47 18.69
CA CYS A 319 -15.44 1.33 18.06
C CYS A 319 -16.11 0.61 16.89
N PHE A 320 -17.39 0.87 16.70
CA PHE A 320 -18.24 0.29 15.65
C PHE A 320 -18.87 1.42 14.84
N ALA A 321 -18.52 1.52 13.56
CA ALA A 321 -19.02 2.58 12.69
C ALA A 321 -20.11 2.07 11.74
N PHE A 322 -21.05 2.95 11.41
CA PHE A 322 -22.04 2.76 10.36
C PHE A 322 -21.84 3.84 9.29
N ASP A 323 -22.01 3.47 8.03
CA ASP A 323 -22.20 4.42 6.95
C ASP A 323 -23.69 4.82 6.80
N SER A 324 -23.95 5.75 5.88
CA SER A 324 -25.29 6.26 5.56
C SER A 324 -26.19 5.25 4.85
N ASN A 325 -25.64 4.18 4.27
CA ASN A 325 -26.39 3.09 3.63
C ASN A 325 -26.64 1.90 4.59
N GLY A 326 -26.11 1.95 5.81
CA GLY A 326 -26.26 0.94 6.85
C GLY A 326 -25.20 -0.15 6.85
N ASN A 327 -24.14 -0.06 6.03
CA ASN A 327 -22.99 -0.94 6.18
C ASN A 327 -22.25 -0.57 7.47
N SER A 328 -21.62 -1.55 8.11
CA SER A 328 -20.97 -1.34 9.39
C SER A 328 -19.78 -2.24 9.64
N ALA A 329 -18.84 -1.76 10.43
CA ALA A 329 -17.63 -2.49 10.80
C ALA A 329 -17.12 -2.08 12.18
N TYR A 330 -16.51 -3.05 12.89
CA TYR A 330 -15.66 -2.79 14.04
C TYR A 330 -14.25 -2.45 13.57
N ALA A 331 -13.42 -1.85 14.44
CA ALA A 331 -11.99 -1.90 14.23
C ALA A 331 -11.51 -3.37 14.23
N GLU A 332 -10.46 -3.67 13.46
CA GLU A 332 -10.01 -5.04 13.18
C GLU A 332 -9.75 -5.88 14.46
N ALA A 333 -9.29 -5.23 15.53
CA ALA A 333 -9.03 -5.86 16.81
C ALA A 333 -9.45 -4.96 17.97
N ASN A 334 -9.79 -5.59 19.09
CA ASN A 334 -10.01 -4.89 20.35
C ASN A 334 -8.66 -4.42 20.91
N PHE A 335 -8.60 -3.20 21.41
CA PHE A 335 -7.47 -2.75 22.23
C PHE A 335 -7.72 -3.08 23.69
N SER A 336 -6.66 -3.39 24.41
CA SER A 336 -6.68 -3.69 25.84
C SER A 336 -5.91 -2.65 26.63
N PHE A 337 -6.32 -2.39 27.87
CA PHE A 337 -5.55 -1.58 28.80
C PHE A 337 -5.85 -1.97 30.25
N ASN A 338 -4.94 -1.65 31.16
CA ASN A 338 -5.04 -1.97 32.59
C ASN A 338 -5.05 -0.71 33.43
N ILE A 339 -5.97 -0.65 34.39
CA ILE A 339 -5.90 0.32 35.48
C ILE A 339 -5.22 -0.37 36.65
N ALA A 340 -3.96 -0.02 36.90
CA ALA A 340 -3.14 -0.59 37.95
C ALA A 340 -3.06 0.34 39.18
N ASN A 341 -2.66 -0.21 40.33
CA ASN A 341 -2.34 0.56 41.54
C ASN A 341 -0.83 0.75 41.75
N ILE A 342 -0.02 -0.17 41.20
CA ILE A 342 1.43 -0.22 41.32
C ILE A 342 2.01 -0.76 40.00
N SER A 343 2.93 -0.04 39.37
CA SER A 343 3.77 -0.55 38.28
C SER A 343 5.17 -0.88 38.80
N VAL A 344 5.78 -1.92 38.24
CA VAL A 344 7.18 -2.30 38.51
C VAL A 344 7.85 -2.64 37.18
N SER A 345 8.99 -2.03 36.92
CA SER A 345 9.80 -2.27 35.72
C SER A 345 11.23 -2.69 36.09
N LEU A 346 11.77 -3.63 35.34
CA LEU A 346 13.14 -4.13 35.47
C LEU A 346 14.04 -3.34 34.49
N GLU A 347 14.94 -2.51 35.02
CA GLU A 347 15.73 -1.57 34.21
C GLU A 347 17.08 -2.16 33.80
N SER A 348 17.76 -2.83 34.73
CA SER A 348 19.09 -3.39 34.49
C SER A 348 19.41 -4.52 35.46
N PRO A 349 20.10 -5.59 35.04
CA PRO A 349 20.52 -5.86 33.65
C PRO A 349 19.33 -6.16 32.74
N VAL A 350 19.41 -5.79 31.46
CA VAL A 350 18.35 -6.10 30.49
C VAL A 350 18.15 -7.61 30.37
N ASN A 351 16.96 -8.03 29.94
CA ASN A 351 16.66 -9.45 29.80
C ASN A 351 17.65 -10.15 28.85
N ASN A 352 18.08 -11.36 29.21
CA ASN A 352 19.09 -12.17 28.51
C ASN A 352 20.50 -11.56 28.50
N THR A 353 20.90 -10.87 29.56
CA THR A 353 22.27 -10.37 29.71
C THR A 353 23.25 -11.54 29.95
N HIS A 354 24.41 -11.51 29.30
CA HIS A 354 25.56 -12.39 29.58
C HIS A 354 26.70 -11.56 30.17
N THR A 355 27.34 -12.04 31.23
CA THR A 355 28.42 -11.30 31.91
C THR A 355 29.49 -12.24 32.47
N ASN A 356 30.74 -11.79 32.42
CA ASN A 356 31.87 -12.42 33.09
C ASN A 356 32.26 -11.74 34.41
N GLN A 357 31.51 -10.71 34.80
CA GLN A 357 31.66 -10.06 36.08
C GLN A 357 30.79 -10.79 37.11
N ASN A 358 31.39 -11.20 38.22
CA ASN A 358 30.70 -11.89 39.31
C ASN A 358 29.82 -10.97 40.15
N GLN A 359 29.81 -9.66 39.89
CA GLN A 359 28.99 -8.67 40.58
C GLN A 359 28.13 -7.92 39.57
N THR A 360 26.84 -7.82 39.84
CA THR A 360 25.86 -7.14 38.99
C THR A 360 24.97 -6.19 39.80
N ASN A 361 24.51 -5.12 39.16
CA ASN A 361 23.57 -4.17 39.76
C ASN A 361 22.17 -4.48 39.23
N LEU A 362 21.28 -4.93 40.11
CA LEU A 362 19.86 -5.08 39.83
C LEU A 362 19.17 -3.75 40.07
N ILE A 363 18.50 -3.21 39.06
CA ILE A 363 17.84 -1.91 39.08
C ILE A 363 16.36 -2.11 38.77
N CYS A 364 15.50 -1.67 39.69
CA CYS A 364 14.05 -1.69 39.51
C CYS A 364 13.46 -0.32 39.72
N SER A 365 12.59 0.07 38.81
CA SER A 365 11.75 1.25 38.94
C SER A 365 10.33 0.84 39.32
N THR A 366 9.65 1.68 40.10
CA THR A 366 8.26 1.43 40.49
C THR A 366 7.52 2.75 40.65
N GLU A 367 6.24 2.75 40.32
CA GLU A 367 5.34 3.89 40.44
C GLU A 367 3.99 3.43 41.00
N VAL A 368 3.33 4.33 41.74
CA VAL A 368 1.97 4.13 42.28
C VAL A 368 1.11 5.36 42.00
N SER A 369 -0.21 5.17 41.99
CA SER A 369 -1.12 6.30 41.85
C SER A 369 -0.94 7.31 42.99
N SER A 370 -1.27 8.58 42.73
CA SER A 370 -1.08 9.70 43.67
C SER A 370 -1.81 9.53 45.01
N ASN A 371 -2.78 8.62 45.08
CA ASN A 371 -3.52 8.28 46.30
C ASN A 371 -2.73 7.35 47.25
N PHE A 372 -1.65 6.75 46.78
CA PHE A 372 -0.84 5.80 47.54
C PHE A 372 0.61 6.29 47.68
N LYS A 373 1.33 5.67 48.62
CA LYS A 373 2.77 5.84 48.78
C LYS A 373 3.45 4.47 48.76
N LEU A 374 4.58 4.39 48.09
CA LEU A 374 5.45 3.23 48.14
C LEU A 374 5.97 3.03 49.58
N ILE A 375 6.05 1.77 50.02
CA ILE A 375 6.58 1.38 51.33
C ILE A 375 7.90 0.63 51.17
N ASN A 376 7.91 -0.42 50.34
CA ASN A 376 9.08 -1.23 50.16
C ASN A 376 9.10 -1.89 48.77
N LEU A 377 10.31 -2.32 48.39
CA LEU A 377 10.60 -3.02 47.15
C LEU A 377 11.49 -4.21 47.49
N THR A 378 11.06 -5.41 47.14
CA THR A 378 11.80 -6.65 47.34
C THR A 378 12.36 -7.14 46.02
N PHE A 379 13.68 -7.35 45.98
CA PHE A 379 14.38 -8.01 44.88
C PHE A 379 14.41 -9.51 45.12
N PHE A 380 14.24 -10.29 44.06
CA PHE A 380 14.32 -11.75 44.08
C PHE A 380 15.29 -12.22 43.00
N VAL A 381 16.14 -13.19 43.34
CA VAL A 381 16.98 -13.89 42.37
C VAL A 381 16.83 -15.38 42.59
N TRP A 382 16.53 -16.09 41.51
CA TRP A 382 16.47 -17.54 41.44
C TRP A 382 17.63 -18.07 40.59
N ASN A 383 18.16 -19.23 40.95
CA ASN A 383 19.15 -19.93 40.11
C ASN A 383 18.48 -20.69 38.96
N SER A 384 19.28 -21.35 38.12
CA SER A 384 18.82 -22.13 36.96
C SER A 384 17.89 -23.30 37.31
N SER A 385 17.94 -23.77 38.57
CA SER A 385 17.01 -24.79 39.10
C SER A 385 15.73 -24.20 39.69
N GLN A 386 15.47 -22.90 39.46
CA GLN A 386 14.34 -22.13 39.99
C GLN A 386 14.28 -22.04 41.52
N ASN A 387 15.39 -22.31 42.21
CA ASN A 387 15.48 -22.12 43.65
C ASN A 387 15.79 -20.66 43.96
N LEU A 388 15.07 -20.06 44.91
CA LEU A 388 15.33 -18.70 45.37
C LEU A 388 16.66 -18.68 46.12
N VAL A 389 17.65 -17.96 45.59
CA VAL A 389 19.01 -17.87 46.14
C VAL A 389 19.31 -16.52 46.76
N TYR A 390 18.50 -15.50 46.46
CA TYR A 390 18.63 -14.18 47.06
C TYR A 390 17.27 -13.49 47.15
N ASN A 391 17.01 -12.87 48.29
CA ASN A 391 15.97 -11.86 48.42
C ASN A 391 16.45 -10.69 49.28
N LEU A 392 16.07 -9.48 48.91
CA LEU A 392 16.36 -8.29 49.72
C LEU A 392 15.25 -7.27 49.61
N THR A 393 14.71 -6.87 50.75
CA THR A 393 13.72 -5.79 50.83
C THR A 393 14.40 -4.46 51.15
N LYS A 394 14.09 -3.43 50.36
CA LYS A 394 14.48 -2.04 50.58
C LYS A 394 13.24 -1.22 50.92
N ASN A 395 13.34 -0.42 51.98
CA ASN A 395 12.32 0.59 52.26
C ASN A 395 12.46 1.72 51.25
N ILE A 396 11.36 2.10 50.62
CA ILE A 396 11.28 3.16 49.63
C ILE A 396 10.11 4.07 49.99
N SER A 397 10.05 5.25 49.38
CA SER A 397 9.02 6.23 49.66
C SER A 397 8.73 7.08 48.43
N GLY A 398 7.65 7.86 48.49
CA GLY A 398 7.17 8.66 47.36
C GLY A 398 6.15 7.91 46.50
N THR A 399 5.77 8.54 45.39
CA THR A 399 4.86 7.97 44.38
C THR A 399 5.62 7.26 43.27
N SER A 400 6.90 7.53 43.09
CA SER A 400 7.80 6.81 42.20
C SER A 400 9.17 6.62 42.86
N ASN A 401 9.85 5.52 42.50
CA ASN A 401 11.18 5.22 43.03
C ASN A 401 11.97 4.37 42.04
N SER A 402 13.28 4.60 41.95
CA SER A 402 14.23 3.70 41.30
C SER A 402 15.28 3.28 42.33
N THR A 403 15.41 1.97 42.53
CA THR A 403 16.31 1.38 43.55
C THR A 403 17.31 0.45 42.88
N ILE A 404 18.54 0.49 43.39
CA ILE A 404 19.65 -0.36 42.95
C ILE A 404 20.07 -1.29 44.09
N VAL A 405 20.25 -2.57 43.77
CA VAL A 405 20.81 -3.59 44.66
C VAL A 405 21.96 -4.30 43.96
N GLN A 406 23.11 -4.37 44.62
CA GLN A 406 24.23 -5.16 44.13
C GLN A 406 24.06 -6.62 44.53
N TYR A 407 24.23 -7.53 43.58
CA TYR A 407 24.19 -8.97 43.80
C TYR A 407 25.45 -9.64 43.25
N ASN A 408 25.99 -10.60 44.00
CA ASN A 408 27.15 -11.38 43.61
C ASN A 408 26.69 -12.74 43.07
N LEU A 409 27.03 -13.01 41.81
CA LEU A 409 26.77 -14.26 41.09
C LEU A 409 27.82 -15.28 41.55
N SER A 410 27.37 -16.34 42.21
CA SER A 410 28.24 -17.32 42.89
C SER A 410 28.74 -18.43 41.98
N ASP A 411 27.91 -18.88 41.04
CA ASP A 411 28.14 -20.07 40.22
C ASP A 411 27.91 -19.75 38.74
N GLU A 412 28.72 -20.32 37.85
CA GLU A 412 28.57 -20.15 36.40
C GLU A 412 27.28 -20.82 35.90
N THR A 413 26.19 -20.05 35.85
CA THR A 413 24.85 -20.52 35.47
C THR A 413 23.95 -19.35 35.05
N SER A 414 22.74 -19.67 34.60
CA SER A 414 21.68 -18.67 34.38
C SER A 414 20.90 -18.42 35.66
N TYR A 415 20.65 -17.16 35.94
CA TYR A 415 19.84 -16.65 37.05
C TYR A 415 18.63 -15.93 36.48
N PHE A 416 17.50 -16.04 37.18
CA PHE A 416 16.30 -15.26 36.92
C PHE A 416 16.13 -14.23 38.02
N TRP A 417 15.68 -13.02 37.71
CA TRP A 417 15.44 -12.00 38.73
C TRP A 417 14.18 -11.20 38.44
N ASN A 418 13.56 -10.70 39.51
CA ASN A 418 12.36 -9.86 39.46
C ASN A 418 12.29 -8.99 40.73
N CYS A 419 11.39 -8.03 40.75
CA CYS A 419 11.11 -7.13 41.85
C CYS A 419 9.62 -7.12 42.20
N ARG A 420 9.32 -6.94 43.49
CA ARG A 420 7.96 -6.73 43.99
C ARG A 420 7.87 -5.48 44.84
N ALA A 421 7.02 -4.55 44.47
CA ALA A 421 6.77 -3.32 45.23
C ALA A 421 5.52 -3.46 46.09
N TYR A 422 5.50 -2.80 47.26
CA TYR A 422 4.34 -2.63 48.13
C TYR A 422 4.00 -1.15 48.32
N ASN A 423 2.70 -0.86 48.43
CA ASN A 423 2.21 0.45 48.83
C ASN A 423 1.69 0.48 50.28
N ASN A 424 1.26 1.67 50.73
CA ASN A 424 0.72 1.92 52.06
C ASN A 424 -0.66 1.33 52.37
N ALA A 425 -1.30 0.70 51.38
CA ALA A 425 -2.50 -0.09 51.56
C ALA A 425 -2.20 -1.61 51.61
N SER A 426 -0.91 -1.99 51.74
CA SER A 426 -0.45 -3.39 51.70
C SER A 426 -0.72 -4.11 50.38
N GLN A 427 -1.03 -3.38 49.31
CA GLN A 427 -1.13 -3.93 47.97
C GLN A 427 0.26 -4.10 47.38
N TYR A 428 0.43 -5.06 46.46
CA TYR A 428 1.71 -5.32 45.82
C TYR A 428 1.56 -5.67 44.34
N SER A 429 2.65 -5.46 43.60
CA SER A 429 2.78 -5.91 42.21
C SER A 429 4.21 -6.38 41.93
N PHE A 430 4.36 -7.38 41.07
CA PHE A 430 5.65 -7.80 40.50
C PHE A 430 5.88 -7.10 39.16
N ALA A 431 7.12 -7.08 38.67
CA ALA A 431 7.32 -6.80 37.25
C ALA A 431 6.70 -7.94 36.41
N GLU A 432 6.22 -7.58 35.22
CA GLU A 432 5.41 -8.45 34.35
C GLU A 432 6.06 -9.82 34.08
N SER A 433 7.37 -9.86 33.93
CA SER A 433 8.13 -11.09 33.68
C SER A 433 9.50 -11.07 34.37
N ASN A 434 10.07 -12.26 34.57
CA ASN A 434 11.41 -12.41 35.10
C ASN A 434 12.46 -12.12 34.02
N TYR A 435 13.50 -11.36 34.35
CA TYR A 435 14.65 -11.17 33.47
C TYR A 435 15.72 -12.21 33.75
N THR A 436 16.45 -12.60 32.70
CA THR A 436 17.51 -13.62 32.77
C THR A 436 18.89 -12.98 32.69
N ILE A 437 19.81 -13.43 33.55
CA ILE A 437 21.24 -13.08 33.54
C ILE A 437 22.05 -14.37 33.52
N THR A 438 23.01 -14.51 32.61
CA THR A 438 23.93 -15.66 32.58
C THR A 438 25.32 -15.22 33.00
N TYR A 439 25.82 -15.83 34.09
CA TYR A 439 27.18 -15.62 34.57
C TYR A 439 28.10 -16.68 33.99
N ASP A 440 29.17 -16.24 33.33
CA ASP A 440 30.17 -17.11 32.74
C ASP A 440 31.54 -16.42 32.78
N ALA A 441 32.47 -16.94 33.58
CA ALA A 441 33.86 -16.46 33.66
C ALA A 441 34.86 -17.42 33.01
N THR A 442 34.38 -18.55 32.48
CA THR A 442 35.21 -19.55 31.82
C THR A 442 35.60 -19.04 30.43
N ARG A 443 36.87 -19.24 30.07
CA ARG A 443 37.37 -18.83 28.75
C ARG A 443 37.21 -19.98 27.74
N PRO A 444 36.80 -19.69 26.48
CA PRO A 444 36.69 -20.70 25.43
C PRO A 444 37.96 -21.51 25.24
N ASN A 445 37.86 -22.83 25.21
CA ASN A 445 39.00 -23.69 24.95
C ASN A 445 39.14 -24.00 23.45
N ILE A 446 40.29 -23.68 22.87
CA ILE A 446 40.52 -23.75 21.42
C ILE A 446 41.60 -24.80 21.11
N THR A 447 41.27 -25.75 20.25
CA THR A 447 42.20 -26.79 19.78
C THR A 447 42.36 -26.71 18.26
N LEU A 448 43.59 -26.44 17.81
CA LEU A 448 43.90 -26.32 16.38
C LEU A 448 44.03 -27.70 15.74
N ILE A 449 43.41 -27.90 14.57
CA ILE A 449 43.45 -29.16 13.83
C ILE A 449 44.40 -29.03 12.64
N ASN A 450 44.07 -28.20 11.65
CA ASN A 450 44.87 -27.98 10.43
C ASN A 450 45.01 -26.47 10.15
N PRO A 451 46.12 -25.98 9.55
CA PRO A 451 47.38 -26.66 9.24
C PRO A 451 48.10 -27.28 10.45
N SER A 452 48.79 -28.41 10.25
CA SER A 452 49.74 -28.90 11.26
C SER A 452 50.87 -27.90 11.45
N ASN A 453 51.54 -27.92 12.61
CA ASN A 453 52.71 -27.06 12.81
C ASN A 453 53.79 -27.40 11.78
N SER A 454 54.41 -26.38 11.20
CA SER A 454 55.40 -26.49 10.11
C SER A 454 54.88 -27.11 8.81
N ALA A 455 53.56 -27.03 8.55
CA ALA A 455 52.99 -27.45 7.27
C ALA A 455 53.55 -26.64 6.08
N THR A 456 53.69 -27.28 4.92
CA THR A 456 54.17 -26.67 3.68
C THR A 456 53.12 -26.75 2.59
N TYR A 457 52.89 -25.64 1.88
CA TYR A 457 51.94 -25.51 0.77
C TYR A 457 52.62 -24.93 -0.46
N THR A 458 52.07 -25.15 -1.66
CA THR A 458 52.56 -24.52 -2.91
C THR A 458 51.58 -23.45 -3.37
N SER A 459 52.08 -22.32 -3.89
CA SER A 459 51.26 -21.12 -4.20
C SER A 459 50.41 -21.23 -5.49
N ASN A 460 49.83 -22.40 -5.75
CA ASN A 460 49.06 -22.70 -6.95
C ASN A 460 47.58 -22.32 -6.75
N SER A 461 47.24 -21.06 -6.46
CA SER A 461 45.86 -20.57 -6.24
C SER A 461 45.00 -21.34 -5.20
N GLN A 462 45.60 -22.17 -4.34
CA GLN A 462 44.87 -22.96 -3.35
C GLN A 462 44.59 -22.12 -2.09
N GLN A 463 43.33 -22.14 -1.65
CA GLN A 463 42.95 -21.62 -0.32
C GLN A 463 43.46 -22.59 0.75
N ILE A 464 44.12 -22.05 1.77
CA ILE A 464 44.47 -22.82 2.96
C ILE A 464 43.27 -22.80 3.90
N THR A 465 42.81 -23.99 4.29
CA THR A 465 41.71 -24.15 5.24
C THR A 465 42.27 -24.37 6.64
N PHE A 466 41.98 -23.44 7.54
CA PHE A 466 42.31 -23.49 8.97
C PHE A 466 41.15 -24.11 9.71
N THR A 467 41.32 -25.30 10.27
CA THR A 467 40.29 -26.00 11.04
C THR A 467 40.66 -26.06 12.51
N TYR A 468 39.65 -25.93 13.36
CA TYR A 468 39.81 -25.90 14.81
C TYR A 468 38.52 -26.35 15.51
N ASN A 469 38.64 -26.91 16.71
CA ASN A 469 37.51 -27.19 17.59
C ASN A 469 37.54 -26.18 18.75
N ILE A 470 36.35 -25.83 19.23
CA ILE A 470 36.16 -24.92 20.36
C ILE A 470 35.19 -25.59 21.31
N THR A 471 35.50 -25.59 22.60
CA THR A 471 34.58 -26.03 23.65
C THR A 471 34.48 -24.95 24.70
N ASP A 472 33.29 -24.74 25.23
CA ASP A 472 33.02 -23.82 26.32
C ASP A 472 31.80 -24.30 27.12
N ASN A 473 31.55 -23.72 28.30
CA ASN A 473 30.38 -24.02 29.11
C ASN A 473 29.12 -23.31 28.57
N PHE A 474 29.28 -22.20 27.85
CA PHE A 474 28.21 -21.42 27.24
C PHE A 474 28.51 -21.05 25.77
N ASN A 475 27.60 -20.29 25.15
CA ASN A 475 27.65 -19.99 23.71
C ASN A 475 28.84 -19.10 23.33
N ILE A 476 29.46 -19.42 22.19
CA ILE A 476 30.51 -18.59 21.57
C ILE A 476 29.90 -17.41 20.81
N ALA A 477 30.45 -16.21 20.97
CA ALA A 477 30.02 -15.03 20.23
C ALA A 477 30.73 -14.91 18.89
N ASN A 478 32.05 -15.09 18.88
CA ASN A 478 32.84 -15.08 17.65
C ASN A 478 34.19 -15.79 17.82
N CYS A 479 34.80 -16.12 16.69
CA CYS A 479 36.21 -16.48 16.61
C CYS A 479 36.88 -15.71 15.49
N SER A 480 38.16 -15.42 15.64
CA SER A 480 38.99 -14.73 14.66
C SER A 480 40.24 -15.53 14.35
N LEU A 481 40.54 -15.69 13.06
CA LEU A 481 41.83 -16.17 12.58
C LEU A 481 42.85 -15.05 12.73
N ILE A 482 43.96 -15.33 13.41
CA ILE A 482 45.10 -14.42 13.54
C ILE A 482 46.23 -14.92 12.64
N ILE A 483 46.76 -14.06 11.79
CA ILE A 483 47.94 -14.32 10.96
C ILE A 483 49.00 -13.26 11.26
N ASN A 484 50.23 -13.67 11.56
CA ASN A 484 51.35 -12.76 11.85
C ASN A 484 51.00 -11.71 12.92
N LYS A 485 50.30 -12.14 13.99
CA LYS A 485 49.78 -11.32 15.10
C LYS A 485 48.63 -10.35 14.76
N ASN A 486 48.17 -10.30 13.52
CA ASN A 486 47.04 -9.47 13.12
C ASN A 486 45.76 -10.30 12.93
N ILE A 487 44.62 -9.75 13.33
CA ILE A 487 43.31 -10.36 13.01
C ILE A 487 43.13 -10.33 11.51
N SER A 488 42.88 -11.49 10.92
CA SER A 488 42.73 -11.66 9.48
C SER A 488 41.28 -11.86 9.06
N LEU A 489 40.55 -12.75 9.75
CA LEU A 489 39.14 -13.05 9.49
C LEU A 489 38.43 -13.21 10.82
N THR A 490 37.16 -12.84 10.90
CA THR A 490 36.29 -13.05 12.07
C THR A 490 35.01 -13.76 11.63
N ASN A 491 34.61 -14.78 12.37
CA ASN A 491 33.36 -15.50 12.19
C ASN A 491 32.51 -15.32 13.46
N SER A 492 31.37 -14.64 13.32
CA SER A 492 30.38 -14.38 14.39
C SER A 492 29.22 -15.38 14.40
N SER A 493 29.21 -16.38 13.50
CA SER A 493 28.16 -17.41 13.41
C SER A 493 28.54 -18.71 14.14
N VAL A 494 29.53 -18.65 15.03
CA VAL A 494 30.06 -19.83 15.73
C VAL A 494 29.13 -20.16 16.90
N THR A 495 28.11 -20.99 16.68
CA THR A 495 27.13 -21.34 17.73
C THR A 495 27.18 -22.80 18.17
N ASN A 496 27.89 -23.67 17.46
CA ASN A 496 27.90 -25.11 17.73
C ASN A 496 29.27 -25.60 18.26
N LEU A 497 29.34 -25.79 19.58
CA LEU A 497 30.52 -26.25 20.35
C LEU A 497 30.99 -27.68 20.00
N SER A 498 30.22 -28.45 19.22
CA SER A 498 30.52 -29.86 18.89
C SER A 498 31.02 -30.07 17.46
N LEU A 499 31.16 -29.00 16.66
CA LEU A 499 31.56 -29.09 15.26
C LEU A 499 32.91 -28.42 15.00
N THR A 500 33.70 -29.03 14.13
CA THR A 500 34.93 -28.43 13.61
C THR A 500 34.60 -27.18 12.81
N GLN A 501 35.12 -26.05 13.28
CA GLN A 501 35.00 -24.75 12.64
C GLN A 501 36.14 -24.55 11.66
N ASN A 502 35.94 -23.66 10.67
CA ASN A 502 36.96 -23.37 9.69
C ASN A 502 37.02 -21.91 9.24
N PHE A 503 38.22 -21.51 8.80
CA PHE A 503 38.49 -20.31 8.01
C PHE A 503 39.22 -20.71 6.74
N THR A 504 39.00 -20.00 5.64
CA THR A 504 39.70 -20.22 4.37
C THR A 504 40.35 -18.94 3.90
N GLN A 505 41.65 -18.95 3.62
CA GLN A 505 42.38 -17.78 3.14
C GLN A 505 43.49 -18.15 2.16
N THR A 506 43.75 -17.28 1.18
CA THR A 506 44.84 -17.42 0.20
C THR A 506 46.10 -16.69 0.67
N PHE A 507 47.27 -17.27 0.41
CA PHE A 507 48.57 -16.72 0.82
C PHE A 507 49.54 -16.68 -0.36
N ILE A 508 50.42 -15.68 -0.35
CA ILE A 508 51.57 -15.61 -1.25
C ILE A 508 52.74 -16.44 -0.68
N PRO A 509 53.77 -16.76 -1.48
CA PRO A 509 54.95 -17.44 -0.94
C PRO A 509 55.56 -16.68 0.25
N GLY A 510 55.80 -17.39 1.35
CA GLY A 510 56.27 -16.79 2.60
C GLY A 510 56.12 -17.72 3.81
N ASN A 511 56.67 -17.29 4.94
CA ASN A 511 56.50 -17.94 6.24
C ASN A 511 55.47 -17.18 7.06
N TYR A 512 54.48 -17.91 7.60
CA TYR A 512 53.38 -17.33 8.35
C TYR A 512 53.26 -18.02 9.70
N ASN A 513 52.90 -17.24 10.72
CA ASN A 513 52.35 -17.79 11.94
C ASN A 513 50.84 -17.59 11.99
N TRP A 514 50.15 -18.53 12.61
CA TRP A 514 48.71 -18.46 12.78
C TRP A 514 48.25 -18.96 14.14
N SER A 515 47.15 -18.40 14.61
CA SER A 515 46.40 -18.83 15.79
C SER A 515 44.93 -18.47 15.61
N VAL A 516 44.08 -18.93 16.51
CA VAL A 516 42.67 -18.54 16.56
C VAL A 516 42.38 -17.90 17.91
N ASN A 517 41.71 -16.75 17.91
CA ASN A 517 41.17 -16.10 19.10
C ASN A 517 39.66 -16.32 19.12
N CYS A 518 39.08 -16.80 20.22
CA CYS A 518 37.63 -16.90 20.36
C CYS A 518 37.16 -16.08 21.56
N THR A 519 35.98 -15.49 21.41
CA THR A 519 35.25 -14.73 22.41
C THR A 519 33.89 -15.38 22.63
N ASP A 520 33.52 -15.66 23.88
CA ASP A 520 32.16 -16.12 24.21
C ASP A 520 31.14 -14.99 24.32
N SER A 521 29.88 -15.35 24.61
CA SER A 521 28.76 -14.42 24.78
C SER A 521 28.91 -13.52 26.03
N ALA A 522 29.71 -13.92 27.02
CA ALA A 522 30.03 -13.15 28.23
C ALA A 522 31.30 -12.30 28.07
N ASN A 523 31.88 -12.24 26.86
CA ASN A 523 33.12 -11.55 26.50
C ASN A 523 34.42 -12.15 27.08
N ASN A 524 34.46 -13.41 27.52
CA ASN A 524 35.75 -14.04 27.83
C ASN A 524 36.49 -14.42 26.56
N ARG A 525 37.80 -14.14 26.53
CA ARG A 525 38.65 -14.31 25.35
C ARG A 525 39.79 -15.27 25.61
N LYS A 526 40.07 -16.17 24.66
CA LYS A 526 41.27 -17.01 24.66
C LYS A 526 41.93 -17.04 23.30
N ASN A 527 43.26 -17.03 23.28
CA ASN A 527 44.05 -17.36 22.10
C ASN A 527 44.45 -18.83 22.14
N SER A 528 44.36 -19.51 21.00
CA SER A 528 44.99 -20.81 20.81
C SER A 528 46.51 -20.72 20.90
N SER A 529 47.18 -21.87 20.93
CA SER A 529 48.61 -21.94 20.63
C SER A 529 48.89 -21.44 19.21
N GLN A 530 50.09 -20.90 18.99
CA GLN A 530 50.54 -20.42 17.69
C GLN A 530 51.20 -21.56 16.90
N ARG A 531 50.87 -21.70 15.63
CA ARG A 531 51.50 -22.64 14.68
C ARG A 531 52.13 -21.88 13.52
N ILE A 532 53.11 -22.49 12.87
CA ILE A 532 53.79 -21.92 11.71
C ILE A 532 53.42 -22.75 10.47
N PHE A 533 53.31 -22.10 9.31
CA PHE A 533 53.25 -22.77 8.01
C PHE A 533 54.03 -21.97 6.96
N THR A 534 54.49 -22.65 5.91
CA THR A 534 55.25 -22.05 4.81
C THR A 534 54.51 -22.27 3.50
N VAL A 535 54.43 -21.22 2.69
CA VAL A 535 53.95 -21.29 1.31
C VAL A 535 55.15 -21.12 0.39
N SER A 536 55.44 -22.13 -0.41
CA SER A 536 56.53 -22.13 -1.38
C SER A 536 56.03 -21.70 -2.75
N ALA A 537 56.89 -20.99 -3.51
CA ALA A 537 56.60 -20.67 -4.91
C ALA A 537 56.49 -21.96 -5.75
N PRO A 538 55.73 -21.97 -6.86
CA PRO A 538 55.62 -23.15 -7.71
C PRO A 538 56.97 -23.40 -8.40
N PRO A 539 57.33 -24.67 -8.69
CA PRO A 539 58.53 -24.96 -9.48
C PRO A 539 58.42 -24.34 -10.88
N VAL A 540 59.46 -23.60 -11.28
CA VAL A 540 59.56 -22.98 -12.61
C VAL A 540 59.88 -24.06 -13.64
N VAL A 541 58.89 -24.45 -14.46
CA VAL A 541 59.10 -25.34 -15.60
C VAL A 541 59.62 -24.50 -16.78
N ALA A 542 60.85 -24.77 -17.22
CA ALA A 542 61.42 -24.19 -18.41
C ALA A 542 60.96 -24.96 -19.66
N GLN A 543 60.30 -24.29 -20.61
CA GLN A 543 60.25 -24.76 -22.00
C GLN A 543 59.98 -23.63 -23.02
N SER A 544 60.58 -23.82 -24.18
CA SER A 544 60.82 -22.91 -25.30
C SER A 544 59.65 -22.73 -26.26
N THR A 545 59.61 -21.53 -26.88
CA THR A 545 59.17 -21.16 -28.25
C THR A 545 57.86 -21.75 -28.81
N GLY A 546 56.87 -20.87 -29.05
CA GLY A 546 55.76 -21.08 -29.98
C GLY A 546 54.70 -19.98 -29.86
N GLY A 547 54.51 -19.19 -30.91
CA GLY A 547 53.73 -17.94 -30.86
C GLY A 547 52.23 -18.04 -31.13
N GLY A 548 51.56 -16.89 -30.93
CA GLY A 548 50.32 -16.51 -31.63
C GLY A 548 49.03 -16.53 -30.81
N GLY A 549 48.39 -15.35 -30.66
CA GLY A 549 46.93 -15.23 -30.48
C GLY A 549 46.45 -14.71 -29.12
N GLY A 550 46.60 -13.41 -28.87
CA GLY A 550 46.10 -12.75 -27.67
C GLY A 550 44.57 -12.55 -27.67
N THR A 551 43.91 -13.03 -26.62
CA THR A 551 42.64 -12.48 -26.13
C THR A 551 42.86 -11.98 -24.70
N SER A 552 42.70 -10.67 -24.50
CA SER A 552 42.93 -10.02 -23.20
C SER A 552 41.99 -10.61 -22.13
N ALA A 553 42.55 -11.32 -21.16
CA ALA A 553 41.81 -11.77 -19.99
C ALA A 553 41.30 -10.54 -19.19
N SER A 554 40.00 -10.49 -18.98
CA SER A 554 39.31 -9.53 -18.11
C SER A 554 39.87 -9.59 -16.69
N LYS A 555 40.27 -8.45 -16.12
CA LYS A 555 40.78 -8.36 -14.73
C LYS A 555 39.72 -7.84 -13.77
N THR A 556 39.68 -8.40 -12.55
CA THR A 556 38.84 -7.90 -11.47
C THR A 556 39.72 -7.26 -10.39
N TYR A 557 39.42 -6.00 -10.05
CA TYR A 557 40.09 -5.23 -9.02
C TYR A 557 39.17 -5.15 -7.80
N THR A 558 39.55 -5.78 -6.69
CA THR A 558 38.77 -5.73 -5.45
C THR A 558 39.27 -4.59 -4.57
N LEU A 559 38.37 -3.74 -4.12
CA LEU A 559 38.68 -2.61 -3.24
C LEU A 559 38.29 -2.95 -1.80
N ASN A 560 39.12 -2.48 -0.87
CA ASN A 560 38.71 -2.39 0.53
C ASN A 560 37.96 -1.07 0.80
N ASN A 561 37.32 -0.97 1.97
CA ASN A 561 36.48 0.18 2.34
C ASN A 561 37.28 1.50 2.36
N GLU A 562 38.55 1.45 2.76
CA GLU A 562 39.43 2.62 2.81
C GLU A 562 39.71 3.18 1.40
N GLN A 563 40.08 2.30 0.45
CA GLN A 563 40.39 2.65 -0.94
C GLN A 563 39.20 3.27 -1.68
N ILE A 564 37.99 2.76 -1.44
CA ILE A 564 36.80 3.33 -2.09
C ILE A 564 36.34 4.61 -1.38
N SER A 565 36.51 4.74 -0.07
CA SER A 565 36.16 5.99 0.63
C SER A 565 37.05 7.17 0.25
N SER A 566 38.34 6.92 -0.01
CA SER A 566 39.30 7.94 -0.43
C SER A 566 39.25 8.30 -1.93
N GLY A 567 38.41 7.63 -2.72
CA GLY A 567 38.35 7.79 -4.18
C GLY A 567 39.39 6.96 -4.92
N TYR A 568 38.97 5.80 -5.43
CA TYR A 568 39.85 4.88 -6.15
C TYR A 568 39.83 5.14 -7.66
N THR A 569 40.98 5.46 -8.24
CA THR A 569 41.14 5.70 -9.68
C THR A 569 41.90 4.57 -10.37
N LYS A 570 41.36 4.01 -11.46
CA LYS A 570 41.99 2.91 -12.20
C LYS A 570 41.76 2.96 -13.70
N GLU A 571 42.78 2.55 -14.46
CA GLU A 571 42.65 2.27 -15.89
C GLU A 571 42.05 0.88 -16.13
N LEU A 572 40.87 0.83 -16.74
CA LEU A 572 40.12 -0.39 -17.04
C LEU A 572 40.08 -0.67 -18.55
N LYS A 573 40.27 -1.93 -18.94
CA LYS A 573 39.96 -2.43 -20.29
C LYS A 573 38.51 -2.91 -20.38
N LYS A 574 38.00 -3.09 -21.59
CA LYS A 574 36.70 -3.76 -21.81
C LYS A 574 36.68 -5.10 -21.05
N ASN A 575 35.60 -5.32 -20.33
CA ASN A 575 35.29 -6.43 -19.41
C ASN A 575 35.97 -6.38 -18.04
N ASP A 576 36.96 -5.51 -17.81
CA ASP A 576 37.52 -5.36 -16.46
C ASP A 576 36.42 -4.96 -15.46
N LYS A 577 36.61 -5.40 -14.22
CA LYS A 577 35.64 -5.25 -13.13
C LYS A 577 36.27 -4.58 -11.92
N ILE A 578 35.49 -3.80 -11.18
CA ILE A 578 35.83 -3.35 -9.83
C ILE A 578 34.81 -3.92 -8.85
N ALA A 579 35.25 -4.70 -7.88
CA ALA A 579 34.43 -5.25 -6.81
C ALA A 579 34.63 -4.44 -5.52
N PHE A 580 33.55 -4.07 -4.84
CA PHE A 580 33.59 -3.24 -3.63
C PHE A 580 32.39 -3.51 -2.71
N THR A 581 32.50 -3.10 -1.45
CA THR A 581 31.46 -3.18 -0.42
C THR A 581 31.27 -1.80 0.23
N PHE A 582 30.09 -1.57 0.82
CA PHE A 582 29.85 -0.36 1.62
C PHE A 582 30.19 -0.61 3.09
N PHE A 583 30.22 0.46 3.89
CA PHE A 583 30.61 0.44 5.30
C PHE A 583 29.69 -0.38 6.22
N ASP A 584 28.48 -0.75 5.77
CA ASP A 584 27.64 -1.71 6.49
C ASP A 584 27.95 -3.13 6.02
N GLU A 585 28.36 -3.98 6.97
CA GLU A 585 28.74 -5.37 6.73
C GLU A 585 27.55 -6.28 6.33
N LYS A 586 26.34 -5.73 6.17
CA LYS A 586 25.13 -6.46 5.73
C LYS A 586 24.87 -6.32 4.22
N THR A 587 25.62 -5.48 3.49
CA THR A 587 25.43 -5.29 2.04
C THR A 587 26.18 -6.33 1.19
N ARG A 588 25.48 -6.90 0.19
CA ARG A 588 26.07 -7.81 -0.79
C ARG A 588 27.18 -7.08 -1.57
N PRO A 589 28.31 -7.75 -1.93
CA PRO A 589 29.37 -7.11 -2.69
C PRO A 589 28.85 -6.58 -4.04
N HIS A 590 29.17 -5.33 -4.32
CA HIS A 590 28.85 -4.65 -5.56
C HIS A 590 29.97 -4.87 -6.58
N THR A 591 29.61 -5.02 -7.86
CA THR A 591 30.60 -5.17 -8.94
C THR A 591 30.27 -4.25 -10.10
N LEU A 592 31.17 -3.31 -10.36
CA LEU A 592 31.18 -2.47 -11.55
C LEU A 592 31.88 -3.22 -12.68
N THR A 593 31.25 -3.37 -13.84
CA THR A 593 31.83 -3.99 -15.04
C THR A 593 31.87 -3.00 -16.19
N LEU A 594 33.02 -2.86 -16.86
CA LEU A 594 33.16 -2.05 -18.07
C LEU A 594 32.72 -2.85 -19.31
N ASN A 595 31.45 -2.78 -19.68
CA ASN A 595 30.90 -3.62 -20.77
C ASN A 595 31.33 -3.14 -22.16
N TYR A 596 31.49 -1.83 -22.34
CA TYR A 596 31.86 -1.23 -23.62
C TYR A 596 32.82 -0.05 -23.40
N LEU A 597 33.81 0.07 -24.28
CA LEU A 597 34.77 1.16 -24.33
C LEU A 597 34.76 1.75 -25.74
N GLY A 598 34.18 2.94 -25.87
CA GLY A 598 34.17 3.75 -27.08
C GLY A 598 35.39 4.66 -27.20
N LYS A 599 35.38 5.59 -28.16
CA LYS A 599 36.47 6.56 -28.35
C LYS A 599 36.48 7.63 -27.26
N ASP A 600 35.31 8.00 -26.79
CA ASP A 600 35.02 9.16 -25.95
C ASP A 600 33.99 8.86 -24.83
N PHE A 601 33.46 7.63 -24.78
CA PHE A 601 32.51 7.20 -23.76
C PHE A 601 32.69 5.73 -23.35
N VAL A 602 32.07 5.33 -22.24
CA VAL A 602 32.02 3.95 -21.73
C VAL A 602 30.61 3.53 -21.34
N ASN A 603 30.32 2.22 -21.45
CA ASN A 603 29.12 1.63 -20.86
C ASN A 603 29.50 0.78 -19.65
N ILE A 604 28.93 1.10 -18.50
CA ILE A 604 29.22 0.47 -17.22
C ILE A 604 27.95 -0.21 -16.69
N THR A 605 28.09 -1.39 -16.09
CA THR A 605 27.01 -2.04 -15.34
C THR A 605 27.44 -2.31 -13.91
N ILE A 606 26.55 -2.01 -12.97
CA ILE A 606 26.70 -2.36 -11.56
C ILE A 606 25.81 -3.57 -11.29
N GLN A 607 26.41 -4.75 -11.11
CA GLN A 607 25.71 -6.04 -11.18
C GLN A 607 24.77 -6.31 -10.01
N SER A 608 25.01 -5.69 -8.85
CA SER A 608 24.18 -5.85 -7.64
C SER A 608 22.74 -5.33 -7.80
N THR A 609 22.54 -4.34 -8.69
CA THR A 609 21.25 -3.65 -8.90
C THR A 609 20.89 -3.53 -10.39
N ILE A 610 21.73 -4.08 -11.28
CA ILE A 610 21.57 -4.03 -12.76
C ILE A 610 21.44 -2.58 -13.28
N ILE A 611 22.10 -1.62 -12.62
CA ILE A 611 22.15 -0.24 -13.12
C ILE A 611 23.09 -0.17 -14.31
N LYS A 612 22.65 0.47 -15.40
CA LYS A 612 23.43 0.71 -16.62
C LYS A 612 23.73 2.19 -16.76
N LEU A 613 24.99 2.54 -16.98
CA LEU A 613 25.46 3.91 -17.13
C LEU A 613 26.21 4.08 -18.44
N VAL A 614 26.05 5.24 -19.05
CA VAL A 614 26.88 5.72 -20.15
C VAL A 614 27.56 7.00 -19.67
N LEU A 615 28.89 7.03 -19.67
CA LEU A 615 29.67 8.20 -19.25
C LEU A 615 30.62 8.63 -20.38
N GLY A 616 30.57 9.90 -20.76
CA GLY A 616 31.57 10.55 -21.60
C GLY A 616 32.79 11.02 -20.79
N ILE A 617 33.90 11.31 -21.46
CA ILE A 617 35.12 11.82 -20.80
C ILE A 617 34.79 13.09 -19.99
N GLY A 618 35.18 13.11 -18.73
CA GLY A 618 34.92 14.20 -17.78
C GLY A 618 33.56 14.13 -17.07
N GLN A 619 32.63 13.29 -17.54
CA GLN A 619 31.31 13.14 -16.92
C GLN A 619 31.35 12.24 -15.68
N SER A 620 30.43 12.50 -14.75
CA SER A 620 30.27 11.73 -13.53
C SER A 620 28.79 11.43 -13.26
N ALA A 621 28.54 10.38 -12.48
CA ALA A 621 27.23 10.01 -12.00
C ALA A 621 27.27 9.75 -10.49
N LYS A 622 26.22 10.18 -9.80
CA LYS A 622 25.95 9.84 -8.40
C LYS A 622 24.81 8.83 -8.38
N LEU A 623 24.98 7.73 -7.65
CA LEU A 623 24.07 6.59 -7.66
C LEU A 623 23.67 6.22 -6.24
N ASN A 624 22.46 5.70 -6.13
CA ASN A 624 21.92 5.13 -4.92
C ASN A 624 21.83 3.60 -5.08
N LEU A 625 22.60 2.87 -4.27
CA LEU A 625 22.63 1.41 -4.26
C LEU A 625 21.99 0.79 -3.00
N THR A 626 21.66 1.57 -1.95
CA THR A 626 21.30 1.04 -0.63
C THR A 626 20.22 1.81 0.15
N SER A 627 19.88 3.07 -0.17
CA SER A 627 18.93 3.89 0.64
C SER A 627 18.17 4.92 -0.19
N PRO A 628 16.83 5.04 -0.09
CA PRO A 628 16.02 5.91 -0.97
C PRO A 628 16.34 7.41 -0.92
N SER A 629 17.03 7.89 0.13
CA SER A 629 17.18 9.33 0.40
C SER A 629 18.55 9.93 0.05
N TYR A 630 19.57 9.10 -0.19
CA TYR A 630 20.95 9.57 -0.42
C TYR A 630 21.62 8.86 -1.60
N TYR A 631 22.46 9.58 -2.34
CA TYR A 631 23.48 8.96 -3.19
C TYR A 631 24.58 8.36 -2.31
N ASN A 632 24.99 7.13 -2.63
CA ASN A 632 26.02 6.41 -1.89
C ASN A 632 27.26 6.04 -2.72
N LEU A 633 27.21 6.22 -4.05
CA LEU A 633 28.33 5.95 -4.93
C LEU A 633 28.50 7.05 -5.98
N TYR A 634 29.73 7.56 -6.10
CA TYR A 634 30.18 8.45 -7.15
C TYR A 634 31.03 7.68 -8.17
N VAL A 635 30.77 7.86 -9.46
CA VAL A 635 31.55 7.27 -10.56
C VAL A 635 31.87 8.36 -11.58
N LYS A 636 33.14 8.50 -11.97
CA LYS A 636 33.58 9.46 -12.99
C LYS A 636 34.48 8.80 -14.03
N LEU A 637 34.28 9.16 -15.30
CA LEU A 637 35.25 8.84 -16.36
C LEU A 637 36.24 10.01 -16.49
N GLU A 638 37.50 9.80 -16.13
CA GLU A 638 38.52 10.84 -16.17
C GLU A 638 39.06 11.04 -17.61
N ASN A 639 39.44 9.95 -18.28
CA ASN A 639 39.88 9.97 -19.67
C ASN A 639 39.87 8.55 -20.29
N ILE A 640 40.11 8.47 -21.61
CA ILE A 640 40.36 7.22 -22.32
C ILE A 640 41.69 7.35 -23.06
N ILE A 641 42.69 6.54 -22.67
CA ILE A 641 44.01 6.53 -23.29
C ILE A 641 44.38 5.07 -23.59
N ASN A 642 44.91 4.80 -24.79
CA ASN A 642 45.40 3.47 -25.20
C ASN A 642 44.38 2.33 -24.99
N LYS A 643 43.10 2.56 -25.36
CA LYS A 643 41.98 1.61 -25.19
C LYS A 643 41.73 1.19 -23.74
N LYS A 644 42.06 2.05 -22.77
CA LYS A 644 41.68 1.92 -21.37
C LYS A 644 40.97 3.17 -20.89
N ALA A 645 39.93 2.98 -20.10
CA ALA A 645 39.19 4.05 -19.46
C ALA A 645 39.74 4.26 -18.05
N LYS A 646 40.22 5.47 -17.73
CA LYS A 646 40.59 5.84 -16.37
C LYS A 646 39.33 6.26 -15.63
N ILE A 647 38.86 5.42 -14.71
CA ILE A 647 37.62 5.61 -13.97
C ILE A 647 37.92 5.81 -12.49
N THR A 648 37.27 6.80 -11.89
CA THR A 648 37.29 7.07 -10.45
C THR A 648 35.98 6.59 -9.83
N ILE A 649 36.05 5.85 -8.73
CA ILE A 649 34.89 5.50 -7.92
C ILE A 649 35.09 5.88 -6.46
N GLN A 650 34.05 6.39 -5.81
CA GLN A 650 34.10 6.83 -4.43
C GLN A 650 32.78 6.60 -3.70
N THR A 651 32.82 6.19 -2.43
CA THR A 651 31.61 6.22 -1.59
C THR A 651 31.30 7.66 -1.18
N ILE A 652 30.05 8.07 -1.34
CA ILE A 652 29.58 9.41 -0.96
C ILE A 652 28.37 9.31 -0.03
N HIS A 653 27.98 10.41 0.61
CA HIS A 653 26.73 10.53 1.34
C HIS A 653 26.15 11.91 1.07
N GLU A 654 25.29 12.00 0.06
CA GLU A 654 24.75 13.27 -0.43
C GLU A 654 23.25 13.14 -0.68
N GLU A 655 22.47 14.10 -0.20
CA GLU A 655 21.01 14.09 -0.38
C GLU A 655 20.62 14.21 -1.86
N ILE A 656 19.59 13.48 -2.25
CA ILE A 656 19.03 13.57 -3.60
C ILE A 656 18.25 14.90 -3.72
N PRO A 657 18.66 15.85 -4.59
CA PRO A 657 18.00 17.15 -4.67
C PRO A 657 16.54 17.03 -5.13
N ARG A 658 15.61 17.57 -4.35
CA ARG A 658 14.21 17.73 -4.77
C ARG A 658 14.11 18.91 -5.76
N PRO A 659 13.29 18.83 -6.83
CA PRO A 659 13.16 19.93 -7.78
C PRO A 659 12.61 21.17 -7.09
N LYS A 660 13.32 22.30 -7.21
CA LYS A 660 12.84 23.62 -6.76
C LYS A 660 11.72 24.08 -7.70
N GLN A 661 10.53 24.33 -7.15
CA GLN A 661 9.48 25.06 -7.87
C GLN A 661 9.90 26.53 -8.04
N GLN A 662 9.70 27.08 -9.25
CA GLN A 662 10.00 28.46 -9.60
C GLN A 662 9.08 29.44 -8.86
N GLU A 663 9.67 30.48 -8.28
CA GLU A 663 9.00 31.59 -7.58
C GLU A 663 8.12 32.42 -8.53
N ILE A 664 6.85 32.63 -8.14
CA ILE A 664 6.06 33.80 -8.55
C ILE A 664 6.04 34.75 -7.35
N THR A 665 6.51 35.96 -7.56
CA THR A 665 6.79 37.01 -6.56
C THR A 665 5.57 37.89 -6.24
N GLY A 666 5.32 38.09 -4.93
CA GLY A 666 4.72 39.27 -4.25
C GLY A 666 3.18 39.33 -4.22
N ASN A 667 2.45 39.63 -3.14
CA ASN A 667 2.65 40.16 -1.77
C ASN A 667 1.29 39.94 -1.04
N ALA A 668 1.08 39.75 0.27
CA ALA A 668 1.91 39.61 1.46
C ALA A 668 1.04 39.16 2.68
N VAL A 669 1.70 38.52 3.68
CA VAL A 669 1.42 38.42 5.16
C VAL A 669 0.35 37.40 5.63
N GLU A 670 0.73 36.17 6.02
CA GLU A 670 1.02 35.65 7.40
C GLU A 670 -0.21 35.71 8.35
N ASN A 671 -0.79 34.61 8.85
CA ASN A 671 -0.20 33.44 9.51
C ASN A 671 -1.13 32.20 9.48
N GLU A 672 -0.54 31.06 9.83
CA GLU A 672 -1.11 29.72 10.09
C GLU A 672 -1.37 28.85 8.84
N ILE A 673 -0.58 27.77 8.71
CA ILE A 673 -1.01 26.37 8.48
C ILE A 673 0.28 25.52 8.35
N ASN A 674 0.66 24.90 9.46
CA ASN A 674 1.41 23.64 9.48
C ASN A 674 0.40 22.49 9.28
N GLU A 675 0.89 21.33 8.86
CA GLU A 675 0.17 20.03 8.79
C GLU A 675 -0.66 19.78 7.52
N GLU A 676 -0.04 19.33 6.42
CA GLU A 676 -0.77 18.48 5.46
C GLU A 676 0.10 17.62 4.49
N SER A 677 1.43 17.57 4.62
CA SER A 677 2.28 16.87 3.64
C SER A 677 2.66 15.41 3.96
N GLU A 678 2.22 14.83 5.09
CA GLU A 678 2.58 13.45 5.46
C GLU A 678 1.60 12.37 4.94
N ASN A 679 0.34 12.72 4.61
CA ASN A 679 -0.71 11.73 4.27
C ASN A 679 -0.74 11.26 2.81
N GLN A 680 -0.05 11.93 1.86
CA GLN A 680 -0.09 11.52 0.45
C GLN A 680 0.91 10.41 0.09
N ASP A 681 2.01 10.26 0.83
CA ASP A 681 3.06 9.27 0.52
C ASP A 681 2.74 7.85 1.06
N GLU A 682 1.96 7.74 2.13
CA GLU A 682 1.45 6.44 2.61
C GLU A 682 0.39 5.86 1.68
N ASN A 683 -0.50 6.69 1.16
CA ASN A 683 -1.59 6.29 0.27
C ASN A 683 -1.07 5.75 -1.10
N ILE A 684 0.08 6.25 -1.56
CA ILE A 684 0.77 5.75 -2.75
C ILE A 684 1.50 4.42 -2.46
N LYS A 685 2.12 4.27 -1.29
CA LYS A 685 2.77 3.01 -0.87
C LYS A 685 1.75 1.89 -0.67
N GLU A 686 0.61 2.18 -0.08
CA GLU A 686 -0.54 1.27 0.07
C GLU A 686 -1.08 0.82 -1.30
N ARG A 687 -1.30 1.75 -2.23
CA ARG A 687 -1.72 1.43 -3.62
C ARG A 687 -0.70 0.57 -4.37
N ILE A 688 0.60 0.80 -4.19
CA ILE A 688 1.65 -0.03 -4.81
C ILE A 688 1.69 -1.43 -4.18
N LYS A 689 1.44 -1.54 -2.87
CA LYS A 689 1.36 -2.83 -2.17
C LYS A 689 0.15 -3.65 -2.62
N PHE A 690 -1.01 -3.00 -2.80
CA PHE A 690 -2.23 -3.59 -3.33
C PHE A 690 -2.07 -4.07 -4.79
N LEU A 691 -1.51 -3.23 -5.67
CA LEU A 691 -1.21 -3.59 -7.06
C LEU A 691 -0.26 -4.78 -7.18
N ASN A 692 0.76 -4.86 -6.31
CA ASN A 692 1.68 -6.00 -6.31
C ASN A 692 1.03 -7.30 -5.83
N LEU A 693 0.04 -7.21 -4.92
CA LEU A 693 -0.71 -8.37 -4.44
C LEU A 693 -1.67 -8.91 -5.52
N GLU A 694 -2.37 -8.03 -6.23
CA GLU A 694 -3.23 -8.36 -7.39
C GLU A 694 -2.41 -9.01 -8.53
N ILE A 695 -1.24 -8.47 -8.87
CA ILE A 695 -0.33 -9.09 -9.85
C ILE A 695 0.12 -10.49 -9.41
N LYS A 696 0.31 -10.72 -8.10
CA LYS A 696 0.67 -12.02 -7.56
C LYS A 696 -0.48 -13.03 -7.65
N LYS A 697 -1.71 -12.60 -7.35
CA LYS A 697 -2.94 -13.42 -7.54
C LYS A 697 -3.14 -13.78 -9.01
N LEU A 698 -2.97 -12.83 -9.93
CA LEU A 698 -3.11 -13.05 -11.37
C LEU A 698 -2.06 -14.05 -11.90
N LYS A 699 -0.81 -13.97 -11.40
CA LYS A 699 0.24 -14.96 -11.72
C LYS A 699 -0.09 -16.36 -11.21
N ILE A 700 -0.68 -16.49 -10.02
CA ILE A 700 -1.11 -17.78 -9.47
C ILE A 700 -2.28 -18.35 -10.28
N ILE A 701 -3.25 -17.52 -10.67
CA ILE A 701 -4.37 -17.93 -11.52
C ILE A 701 -3.86 -18.46 -12.86
N ILE A 702 -2.91 -17.75 -13.49
CA ILE A 702 -2.30 -18.17 -14.76
C ILE A 702 -1.48 -19.46 -14.57
N GLN A 703 -0.73 -19.62 -13.48
CA GLN A 703 0.12 -20.80 -13.26
C GLN A 703 -0.66 -22.06 -12.85
N VAL A 704 -1.83 -21.93 -12.22
CA VAL A 704 -2.61 -23.06 -11.70
C VAL A 704 -3.79 -23.42 -12.60
N PHE A 705 -4.57 -22.42 -13.04
CA PHE A 705 -5.82 -22.67 -13.76
C PHE A 705 -5.63 -22.87 -15.26
N VAL A 706 -4.63 -22.23 -15.88
CA VAL A 706 -4.38 -22.44 -17.33
C VAL A 706 -3.93 -23.88 -17.61
N PRO A 707 -3.00 -24.50 -16.86
CA PRO A 707 -2.65 -25.90 -17.06
C PRO A 707 -3.84 -26.85 -16.76
N ALA A 708 -4.62 -26.58 -15.71
CA ALA A 708 -5.79 -27.39 -15.36
C ALA A 708 -6.88 -27.33 -16.45
N PHE A 709 -7.11 -26.15 -17.04
CA PHE A 709 -8.06 -25.95 -18.13
C PHE A 709 -7.60 -26.64 -19.42
N ILE A 710 -6.30 -26.58 -19.73
CA ILE A 710 -5.71 -27.33 -20.85
C ILE A 710 -5.87 -28.84 -20.64
N VAL A 711 -5.63 -29.36 -19.44
CA VAL A 711 -5.83 -30.78 -19.10
C VAL A 711 -7.29 -31.18 -19.22
N ALA A 712 -8.24 -30.34 -18.77
CA ALA A 712 -9.67 -30.60 -18.90
C ALA A 712 -10.12 -30.66 -20.37
N ILE A 713 -9.61 -29.75 -21.23
CA ILE A 713 -9.85 -29.78 -22.68
C ILE A 713 -9.28 -31.06 -23.30
N VAL A 714 -8.06 -31.47 -22.93
CA VAL A 714 -7.45 -32.71 -23.41
C VAL A 714 -8.26 -33.94 -22.99
N ILE A 715 -8.76 -33.99 -21.75
CA ILE A 715 -9.63 -35.07 -21.26
C ILE A 715 -10.96 -35.11 -22.03
N LEU A 716 -11.57 -33.95 -22.30
CA LEU A 716 -12.81 -33.85 -23.10
C LEU A 716 -12.59 -34.33 -24.54
N LEU A 717 -11.47 -33.95 -25.16
CA LEU A 717 -11.12 -34.39 -26.52
C LEU A 717 -10.84 -35.90 -26.57
N LEU A 718 -10.16 -36.46 -25.56
CA LEU A 718 -9.93 -37.91 -25.43
C LEU A 718 -11.23 -38.69 -25.21
N ARG A 719 -12.15 -38.17 -24.39
CA ARG A 719 -13.50 -38.75 -24.22
C ARG A 719 -14.30 -38.73 -25.52
N LYS A 720 -14.25 -37.63 -26.29
CA LYS A 720 -14.91 -37.51 -27.60
C LYS A 720 -14.32 -38.50 -28.62
N ARG A 721 -13.00 -38.72 -28.57
CA ARG A 721 -12.28 -39.69 -29.43
C ARG A 721 -12.60 -41.14 -29.06
N ASN A 722 -12.73 -41.48 -27.78
CA ASN A 722 -13.14 -42.81 -27.32
C ASN A 722 -14.62 -43.11 -27.62
N LYS A 723 -15.51 -42.10 -27.56
CA LYS A 723 -16.90 -42.24 -27.98
C LYS A 723 -17.01 -42.56 -29.48
N LYS A 724 -16.24 -41.87 -30.34
CA LYS A 724 -16.12 -42.19 -31.78
C LYS A 724 -15.53 -43.58 -32.07
N ARG A 725 -14.57 -44.06 -31.27
CA ARG A 725 -14.01 -45.42 -31.41
C ARG A 725 -14.99 -46.53 -31.01
N LYS A 726 -15.87 -46.29 -30.03
CA LYS A 726 -16.93 -47.24 -29.63
C LYS A 726 -18.03 -47.34 -30.70
N THR A 727 -18.44 -46.23 -31.31
CA THR A 727 -19.39 -46.26 -32.44
C THR A 727 -18.80 -46.92 -33.70
N PHE A 728 -17.48 -46.79 -33.94
CA PHE A 728 -16.83 -47.51 -35.03
C PHE A 728 -16.66 -49.02 -34.79
N LYS A 729 -16.65 -49.48 -33.53
CA LYS A 729 -16.58 -50.91 -33.20
C LYS A 729 -17.96 -51.59 -33.23
N SER A 730 -19.05 -50.88 -32.90
CA SER A 730 -20.41 -51.44 -33.01
C SER A 730 -21.00 -51.40 -34.42
N ALA A 731 -20.32 -50.77 -35.38
CA ALA A 731 -20.67 -50.81 -36.80
C ALA A 731 -19.88 -51.87 -37.59
N LYS A 732 -19.04 -52.66 -36.91
CA LYS A 732 -18.15 -53.68 -37.49
C LYS A 732 -18.31 -55.07 -36.87
N GLN A 733 -19.22 -55.21 -35.90
CA GLN A 733 -19.91 -56.45 -35.50
C GLN A 733 -21.31 -56.36 -36.09
#